data_AF-A0A921L517-F1
#
_entry.id   AF-A0A921L517-F1
#
_cell.length_a   1.000
_cell.length_b   1.000
_cell.length_c   1.000
_cell.angle_alpha   90.00
_cell.angle_beta   90.00
_cell.angle_gamma   90.00
#
_symmetry.space_group_name_H-M   'P 1'
#
loop_
_entity.id
_entity.type
_entity.pdbx_description
1 polymer ?
#
loop_
_entity_poly.entity_id
_entity_poly.type
_entity_poly.pdbx_seq_one_letter_code
_entity_poly.pdbx_strand_id
1 'polypeptide(L)'
;MKYLKYITNGALFALLLAGCSDDLDNKPVVLPVSGDEIEFGAASGGFTDVNPESRTIYDVPAGSTFDNYQLLNIKWQYGIDQVRVYCPEGADGFRTADYTVEATDASSGTSTGFLVKNGETGVRWGETNKTHNFYAFYSLDRMDEGLQSGTKVTATIPTGQEGGQLLSYNNDGTESSDGTGPFKIITPDMSFCLMAGEGTWTPGSDKNVALTFTPIATVLDVLVNGPSSEQAGGIDAMKIVSVSVRSKTGKNIVGTFSYDLATKEYDFSATDGSQTATSIATVQTLDPTTKNPVEIKTGEQLNVKFFLLPREVPNGDLVVSVFTEGGVVYNKTVSRTDGGTDDILSAGLITRIKTPELGGQEANNWMSQIPDNVLFSQLSLPGTKNSFAYNVDKSFNPNSGISRFYQALPPLGINATAENSTQFDEGVRVFDVQLNLTRDSRTATPVVYAGGANVVPQITLEDVLTTLNGKIHPKSKPVTECAVVFLNFVNGKSVGGTDDVFTWLSAVMNALDSWNQSNYDILTTFNANTTMLDMRGKIAVIFNLENSDNLPSGSAPVNYITGLSTSVQNTSIVDATFSSGAGVRIQNLHQCNNPNFESTEAGDFGYREGGIGLVPYFITKANYDDPSVSCNLIETKYTLMKQINSEIASSAGKLYINDLSGFCVTANEESTGYETFEYKEWSSILGAYDWRPLVYPYWYEGHYYDYQKVRALPTNEYSGAQDGDRYLKSYDASTSYSDLGNGGNTCLFAQIFNAKAVDEYSSLVGSLRQPLGIVLMNFAGVGSVTTNSGNYSVQGIRLPGLIMMNNFMFPLKTGTTTTRSSSDTSYSKEGNVWD
;
A
#
# COMPACT_ATOMS: atom_id res chain seq x y z
N MET A 1 -16.63 29.89 -24.47
CA MET A 1 -16.96 31.26 -24.96
C MET A 1 -15.72 31.88 -25.58
N LYS A 2 -15.90 32.84 -26.51
CA LYS A 2 -14.97 33.90 -27.01
C LYS A 2 -13.63 34.10 -26.24
N TYR A 3 -12.48 34.47 -26.82
CA TYR A 3 -11.97 34.55 -28.22
C TYR A 3 -10.50 35.08 -28.21
N LEU A 4 -9.74 34.81 -29.28
CA LEU A 4 -8.66 35.64 -29.88
C LEU A 4 -7.21 35.74 -29.29
N LYS A 5 -6.25 35.47 -30.20
CA LYS A 5 -4.90 36.07 -30.41
C LYS A 5 -3.81 35.78 -29.36
N TYR A 6 -2.65 35.25 -29.75
CA TYR A 6 -1.74 35.86 -30.75
C TYR A 6 -1.32 34.95 -31.92
N ILE A 7 -1.18 35.58 -33.11
CA ILE A 7 -0.46 35.06 -34.28
C ILE A 7 0.54 36.15 -34.66
N THR A 8 1.83 35.80 -34.85
CA THR A 8 2.68 36.37 -35.91
C THR A 8 4.02 35.64 -36.07
N ASN A 9 4.28 35.21 -37.31
CA ASN A 9 5.58 35.12 -38.01
C ASN A 9 6.47 33.85 -37.88
N GLY A 10 6.44 33.06 -38.98
CA GLY A 10 7.54 32.19 -39.43
C GLY A 10 7.27 30.68 -39.28
N ALA A 11 7.12 29.89 -40.34
CA ALA A 11 6.96 30.18 -41.77
C ALA A 11 6.04 29.12 -42.43
N LEU A 12 5.31 29.48 -43.48
CA LEU A 12 4.51 28.52 -44.26
C LEU A 12 5.45 27.61 -45.07
N PHE A 13 5.32 26.29 -44.91
CA PHE A 13 5.62 25.34 -45.99
C PHE A 13 4.30 24.92 -46.65
N ALA A 14 4.22 25.07 -47.97
CA ALA A 14 2.98 24.90 -48.70
C ALA A 14 2.71 23.42 -49.03
N LEU A 15 1.61 22.88 -48.49
CA LEU A 15 1.01 21.63 -48.96
C LEU A 15 0.48 21.83 -50.40
N LEU A 16 1.27 21.41 -51.40
CA LEU A 16 0.81 21.31 -52.78
C LEU A 16 0.01 20.02 -53.00
N LEU A 17 -1.23 20.03 -52.52
CA LEU A 17 -2.27 19.09 -52.95
C LEU A 17 -2.68 19.40 -54.40
N ALA A 18 -1.97 18.81 -55.35
CA ALA A 18 -2.35 18.81 -56.76
C ALA A 18 -3.30 17.64 -57.04
N GLY A 19 -4.61 17.88 -56.92
CA GLY A 19 -5.63 16.96 -57.42
C GLY A 19 -5.75 17.07 -58.95
N CYS A 20 -5.38 16.01 -59.66
CA CYS A 20 -5.81 15.75 -61.03
C CYS A 20 -6.17 14.26 -61.17
N SER A 21 -7.28 14.00 -61.85
CA SER A 21 -7.78 12.68 -62.22
C SER A 21 -6.88 11.99 -63.25
N ASP A 22 -6.85 10.65 -63.21
CA ASP A 22 -6.42 9.73 -64.27
C ASP A 22 -5.28 10.19 -65.18
N ASP A 23 -4.05 9.85 -64.80
CA ASP A 23 -3.09 9.27 -65.74
C ASP A 23 -2.23 8.23 -65.01
N LEU A 24 -2.12 7.03 -65.60
CA LEU A 24 -1.25 5.95 -65.14
C LEU A 24 0.14 6.11 -65.76
N ASP A 25 1.14 5.57 -65.05
CA ASP A 25 2.56 5.46 -65.41
C ASP A 25 3.48 6.70 -65.21
N ASN A 26 4.54 6.47 -64.42
CA ASN A 26 5.71 7.32 -64.19
C ASN A 26 5.51 8.69 -63.52
N LYS A 27 5.17 8.69 -62.22
CA LYS A 27 5.66 9.76 -61.33
C LYS A 27 7.19 9.68 -61.22
N PRO A 28 7.94 10.79 -61.38
CA PRO A 28 9.40 10.76 -61.23
C PRO A 28 9.78 10.47 -59.77
N VAL A 29 10.70 9.53 -59.57
CA VAL A 29 11.28 9.20 -58.26
C VAL A 29 11.98 10.44 -57.70
N VAL A 30 11.57 10.89 -56.50
CA VAL A 30 12.19 12.04 -55.85
C VAL A 30 13.31 11.53 -54.96
N LEU A 31 14.56 11.63 -55.45
CA LEU A 31 15.73 11.20 -54.69
C LEU A 31 16.02 12.16 -53.52
N PRO A 32 16.49 11.66 -52.37
CA PRO A 32 16.85 12.50 -51.24
C PRO A 32 18.14 13.30 -51.50
N VAL A 33 18.22 14.49 -50.90
CA VAL A 33 19.40 15.36 -50.93
C VAL A 33 20.10 15.32 -49.57
N SER A 34 21.43 15.25 -49.57
CA SER A 34 22.22 15.28 -48.34
C SER A 34 21.96 16.57 -47.55
N GLY A 35 21.65 16.44 -46.26
CA GLY A 35 21.29 17.53 -45.37
C GLY A 35 19.80 17.88 -45.31
N ASP A 36 18.96 17.36 -46.22
CA ASP A 36 17.50 17.53 -46.11
C ASP A 36 16.91 16.65 -45.00
N GLU A 37 15.76 17.06 -44.46
CA GLU A 37 15.02 16.29 -43.46
C GLU A 37 14.32 15.07 -44.07
N ILE A 38 14.21 14.01 -43.27
CA ILE A 38 13.66 12.73 -43.68
C ILE A 38 12.15 12.69 -43.38
N GLU A 39 11.37 12.30 -44.39
CA GLU A 39 9.92 12.10 -44.28
C GLU A 39 9.61 10.62 -44.02
N PHE A 40 8.98 10.32 -42.88
CA PHE A 40 8.59 8.97 -42.50
C PHE A 40 7.06 8.78 -42.69
N GLY A 41 6.68 7.82 -43.53
CA GLY A 41 5.28 7.38 -43.72
C GLY A 41 4.41 8.18 -44.70
N ALA A 42 4.94 9.15 -45.45
CA ALA A 42 4.14 10.13 -46.22
C ALA A 42 3.59 9.66 -47.59
N ALA A 43 3.75 8.40 -47.99
CA ALA A 43 3.22 7.86 -49.25
C ALA A 43 2.92 6.35 -49.18
N SER A 44 2.12 5.85 -50.14
CA SER A 44 1.74 4.44 -50.40
C SER A 44 2.68 3.39 -49.79
N GLY A 45 2.41 2.98 -48.55
CA GLY A 45 3.36 2.23 -47.71
C GLY A 45 3.59 2.84 -46.31
N GLY A 46 2.89 3.92 -45.96
CA GLY A 46 2.75 4.40 -44.57
C GLY A 46 2.33 3.27 -43.62
N PHE A 47 2.65 3.42 -42.32
CA PHE A 47 2.81 2.30 -41.37
C PHE A 47 1.91 1.11 -41.65
N THR A 48 2.50 -0.07 -41.83
CA THR A 48 1.76 -1.32 -41.79
C THR A 48 1.28 -1.55 -40.35
N ASP A 49 0.11 -1.02 -40.04
CA ASP A 49 -0.70 -1.42 -38.90
C ASP A 49 -0.75 -2.95 -38.84
N VAL A 50 -0.79 -3.49 -37.63
CA VAL A 50 -0.99 -4.92 -37.40
C VAL A 50 -2.48 -5.25 -37.62
N ASN A 51 -2.87 -5.26 -38.90
CA ASN A 51 -4.20 -5.48 -39.48
C ASN A 51 -5.28 -4.38 -39.17
N PRO A 52 -5.74 -3.60 -40.18
CA PRO A 52 -6.40 -2.32 -39.94
C PRO A 52 -7.95 -2.36 -40.02
N GLU A 53 -8.63 -2.62 -38.90
CA GLU A 53 -9.96 -2.05 -38.59
C GLU A 53 -10.10 -1.82 -37.06
N SER A 54 -9.77 -0.62 -36.55
CA SER A 54 -10.12 -0.06 -35.19
C SER A 54 -9.83 -0.88 -33.89
N ARG A 55 -9.77 -0.34 -32.67
CA ARG A 55 -9.26 0.96 -32.17
C ARG A 55 -7.94 0.70 -31.39
N THR A 56 -7.38 1.70 -30.70
CA THR A 56 -6.16 1.55 -29.87
C THR A 56 -6.44 0.90 -28.51
N ILE A 57 -6.86 -0.36 -28.55
CA ILE A 57 -7.16 -1.22 -27.41
C ILE A 57 -6.62 -2.61 -27.79
N TYR A 58 -6.20 -3.39 -26.80
CA TYR A 58 -6.12 -4.85 -26.93
C TYR A 58 -7.52 -5.44 -27.10
N ASP A 59 -8.10 -5.21 -28.28
CA ASP A 59 -9.48 -5.52 -28.62
C ASP A 59 -9.62 -6.95 -29.15
N VAL A 60 -10.83 -7.49 -28.99
CA VAL A 60 -11.22 -8.78 -29.56
C VAL A 60 -11.26 -8.64 -31.09
N PRO A 61 -10.46 -9.40 -31.88
CA PRO A 61 -10.51 -9.31 -33.33
C PRO A 61 -11.92 -9.59 -33.87
N ALA A 62 -12.32 -8.86 -34.92
CA ALA A 62 -13.64 -9.01 -35.52
C ALA A 62 -13.97 -10.47 -35.85
N GLY A 63 -15.12 -10.96 -35.35
CA GLY A 63 -15.54 -12.36 -35.47
C GLY A 63 -15.02 -13.31 -34.38
N SER A 64 -14.20 -12.81 -33.44
CA SER A 64 -13.83 -13.51 -32.20
C SER A 64 -14.72 -13.06 -31.02
N THR A 65 -14.55 -13.70 -29.87
CA THR A 65 -15.15 -13.35 -28.57
C THR A 65 -14.07 -13.20 -27.50
N PHE A 66 -14.42 -12.64 -26.34
CA PHE A 66 -13.49 -12.58 -25.21
C PHE A 66 -12.96 -13.94 -24.77
N ASP A 67 -13.72 -15.03 -24.98
CA ASP A 67 -13.31 -16.40 -24.67
C ASP A 67 -12.34 -17.02 -25.70
N ASN A 68 -12.34 -16.59 -26.98
CA ASN A 68 -11.73 -17.38 -28.06
C ASN A 68 -10.72 -16.66 -28.98
N TYR A 69 -10.44 -15.37 -28.80
CA TYR A 69 -9.42 -14.72 -29.61
C TYR A 69 -8.02 -15.33 -29.41
N GLN A 70 -7.22 -15.31 -30.49
CA GLN A 70 -5.85 -15.87 -30.52
C GLN A 70 -4.77 -14.80 -30.76
N LEU A 71 -5.16 -13.60 -31.17
CA LEU A 71 -4.29 -12.45 -31.41
C LEU A 71 -4.98 -11.20 -30.83
N LEU A 72 -4.19 -10.21 -30.45
CA LEU A 72 -4.69 -8.88 -30.11
C LEU A 72 -4.18 -7.88 -31.15
N ASN A 73 -5.04 -6.95 -31.55
CA ASN A 73 -4.63 -5.86 -32.43
C ASN A 73 -3.85 -4.82 -31.62
N ILE A 74 -2.69 -4.39 -32.13
CA ILE A 74 -1.92 -3.25 -31.61
C ILE A 74 -2.02 -2.14 -32.65
N LYS A 75 -2.36 -0.92 -32.20
CA LYS A 75 -2.58 0.26 -33.05
C LYS A 75 -1.95 1.48 -32.36
N TRP A 76 -1.87 2.60 -33.05
CA TRP A 76 -1.33 3.86 -32.53
C TRP A 76 -2.42 4.78 -31.98
N GLN A 77 -2.10 5.60 -30.97
CA GLN A 77 -2.87 6.77 -30.55
C GLN A 77 -2.29 8.02 -31.22
N TYR A 78 -2.91 8.46 -32.32
CA TYR A 78 -2.44 9.63 -33.05
C TYR A 78 -2.49 10.90 -32.19
N GLY A 79 -1.44 11.72 -32.26
CA GLY A 79 -1.25 12.92 -31.44
C GLY A 79 -0.87 12.65 -29.97
N ILE A 80 -0.67 11.40 -29.58
CA ILE A 80 -0.32 10.98 -28.21
C ILE A 80 0.95 10.11 -28.21
N ASP A 81 1.00 9.06 -29.04
CA ASP A 81 2.12 8.13 -29.05
C ASP A 81 3.37 8.77 -29.63
N GLN A 82 4.51 8.56 -28.97
CA GLN A 82 5.78 9.19 -29.32
C GLN A 82 6.91 8.17 -29.46
N VAL A 83 7.80 8.45 -30.43
CA VAL A 83 8.94 7.60 -30.77
C VAL A 83 10.21 8.43 -30.95
N ARG A 84 11.36 7.85 -30.59
CA ARG A 84 12.67 8.35 -31.03
C ARG A 84 13.08 7.60 -32.29
N VAL A 85 13.64 8.28 -33.29
CA VAL A 85 14.22 7.68 -34.49
C VAL A 85 15.69 8.05 -34.61
N TYR A 86 16.54 7.07 -34.91
CA TYR A 86 17.97 7.21 -35.11
C TYR A 86 18.41 6.62 -36.46
N CYS A 87 19.32 7.32 -37.14
CA CYS A 87 19.99 6.87 -38.35
C CYS A 87 21.51 7.07 -38.22
N PRO A 88 22.32 6.00 -38.11
CA PRO A 88 23.77 6.12 -37.97
C PRO A 88 24.44 6.70 -39.22
N GLU A 89 23.86 6.51 -40.41
CA GLU A 89 24.36 7.11 -41.66
C GLU A 89 23.87 8.54 -41.89
N GLY A 90 23.00 9.08 -41.02
CA GLY A 90 22.49 10.45 -41.09
C GLY A 90 23.56 11.53 -40.89
N ALA A 91 23.21 12.77 -41.23
CA ALA A 91 24.09 13.92 -41.12
C ALA A 91 24.57 14.17 -39.68
N ASP A 92 25.84 14.55 -39.51
CA ASP A 92 26.42 14.86 -38.19
C ASP A 92 25.59 15.95 -37.48
N GLY A 93 25.24 15.69 -36.21
CA GLY A 93 24.36 16.55 -35.41
C GLY A 93 22.85 16.35 -35.63
N PHE A 94 22.44 15.59 -36.65
CA PHE A 94 21.04 15.36 -37.03
C PHE A 94 20.72 13.88 -37.26
N ARG A 95 21.40 13.00 -36.51
CA ARG A 95 21.19 11.53 -36.58
C ARG A 95 20.00 11.04 -35.78
N THR A 96 19.50 11.82 -34.84
CA THR A 96 18.41 11.45 -33.93
C THR A 96 17.38 12.56 -33.84
N ALA A 97 16.11 12.21 -33.73
CA ALA A 97 15.04 13.14 -33.36
C ALA A 97 13.84 12.39 -32.75
N ASP A 98 13.04 13.12 -31.99
CA ASP A 98 11.81 12.65 -31.36
C ASP A 98 10.60 13.09 -32.19
N TYR A 99 9.61 12.20 -32.32
CA TYR A 99 8.44 12.38 -33.15
C TYR A 99 7.16 11.94 -32.42
N THR A 100 6.04 12.56 -32.80
CA THR A 100 4.69 12.10 -32.48
C THR A 100 4.09 11.39 -33.69
N VAL A 101 3.37 10.30 -33.46
CA VAL A 101 2.67 9.54 -34.50
C VAL A 101 1.37 10.26 -34.85
N GLU A 102 1.13 10.53 -36.13
CA GLU A 102 -0.01 11.31 -36.63
C GLU A 102 -0.70 10.62 -37.82
N ALA A 103 -1.89 11.09 -38.19
CA ALA A 103 -2.74 10.48 -39.23
C ALA A 103 -3.22 11.48 -40.28
N THR A 104 -3.19 11.09 -41.56
CA THR A 104 -3.84 11.85 -42.63
C THR A 104 -5.32 11.52 -42.71
N ASP A 105 -6.15 12.46 -42.24
CA ASP A 105 -7.60 12.55 -42.43
C ASP A 105 -8.41 11.27 -42.10
N ALA A 106 -8.77 11.11 -40.82
CA ALA A 106 -9.49 9.96 -40.27
C ALA A 106 -10.95 9.79 -40.78
N SER A 107 -11.38 10.57 -41.78
CA SER A 107 -12.76 10.63 -42.27
C SER A 107 -13.11 9.59 -43.36
N SER A 108 -12.12 8.86 -43.88
CA SER A 108 -12.26 7.93 -45.01
C SER A 108 -12.35 6.43 -44.65
N GLY A 109 -12.00 6.06 -43.41
CA GLY A 109 -11.91 4.65 -42.97
C GLY A 109 -10.57 3.96 -43.23
N THR A 110 -9.65 4.57 -43.98
CA THR A 110 -8.29 4.06 -44.23
C THR A 110 -7.23 5.13 -43.96
N SER A 111 -6.85 5.25 -42.68
CA SER A 111 -5.76 6.14 -42.25
C SER A 111 -4.40 5.50 -42.50
N THR A 112 -3.51 6.20 -43.20
CA THR A 112 -2.07 5.94 -43.16
C THR A 112 -1.42 6.89 -42.15
N GLY A 113 -0.73 6.36 -41.16
CA GLY A 113 0.00 7.19 -40.21
C GLY A 113 1.36 7.67 -40.74
N PHE A 114 1.85 8.78 -40.19
CA PHE A 114 3.17 9.38 -40.46
C PHE A 114 3.80 9.92 -39.16
N LEU A 115 5.06 10.35 -39.21
CA LEU A 115 5.74 10.97 -38.06
C LEU A 115 5.84 12.50 -38.19
N VAL A 116 5.48 13.22 -37.13
CA VAL A 116 5.72 14.67 -36.98
C VAL A 116 6.81 14.91 -35.95
N LYS A 117 7.85 15.67 -36.31
CA LYS A 117 8.96 15.99 -35.40
C LYS A 117 8.48 16.86 -34.23
N ASN A 118 8.95 16.54 -33.02
CA ASN A 118 8.62 17.25 -31.78
C ASN A 118 9.48 18.52 -31.58
N GLY A 119 10.65 18.59 -32.22
CA GLY A 119 11.59 19.71 -32.12
C GLY A 119 11.76 20.52 -33.42
N GLU A 120 12.67 21.50 -33.41
CA GLU A 120 12.95 22.36 -34.57
C GLU A 120 13.47 21.59 -35.79
N THR A 121 14.19 20.48 -35.57
CA THR A 121 14.86 19.70 -36.62
C THR A 121 14.56 18.21 -36.53
N GLY A 122 14.33 17.58 -37.68
CA GLY A 122 14.21 16.13 -37.80
C GLY A 122 15.56 15.44 -38.01
N VAL A 123 15.51 14.12 -38.20
CA VAL A 123 16.65 13.34 -38.73
C VAL A 123 16.93 13.80 -40.16
N ARG A 124 18.20 13.89 -40.55
CA ARG A 124 18.63 14.39 -41.87
C ARG A 124 19.49 13.39 -42.63
N TRP A 125 19.32 13.38 -43.95
CA TRP A 125 20.10 12.55 -44.87
C TRP A 125 21.59 12.82 -44.78
N GLY A 126 22.41 11.77 -44.65
CA GLY A 126 23.86 11.87 -44.77
C GLY A 126 24.30 11.74 -46.23
N GLU A 127 25.26 10.86 -46.50
CA GLU A 127 25.74 10.61 -47.86
C GLU A 127 24.75 9.71 -48.64
N THR A 128 23.86 10.30 -49.45
CA THR A 128 22.76 9.60 -50.16
C THR A 128 23.20 8.61 -51.25
N ASN A 129 24.50 8.38 -51.42
CA ASN A 129 25.04 7.26 -52.20
C ASN A 129 25.26 5.98 -51.37
N LYS A 130 24.96 6.00 -50.06
CA LYS A 130 25.00 4.86 -49.14
C LYS A 130 23.60 4.44 -48.69
N THR A 131 23.45 3.16 -48.36
CA THR A 131 22.29 2.65 -47.62
C THR A 131 22.19 3.38 -46.28
N HIS A 132 20.98 3.78 -45.89
CA HIS A 132 20.67 4.35 -44.58
C HIS A 132 19.79 3.37 -43.82
N ASN A 133 20.16 3.08 -42.58
CA ASN A 133 19.39 2.23 -41.67
C ASN A 133 18.69 3.12 -40.64
N PHE A 134 17.47 2.74 -40.27
CA PHE A 134 16.63 3.50 -39.36
C PHE A 134 16.19 2.60 -38.22
N TYR A 135 16.44 3.06 -37.00
CA TYR A 135 16.09 2.40 -35.76
C TYR A 135 15.19 3.34 -34.98
N ALA A 136 14.00 2.89 -34.61
CA ALA A 136 13.03 3.67 -33.86
C ALA A 136 12.56 2.92 -32.62
N PHE A 137 12.17 3.62 -31.58
CA PHE A 137 11.69 2.99 -30.34
C PHE A 137 10.45 3.68 -29.80
N TYR A 138 9.48 2.84 -29.43
CA TYR A 138 8.31 3.20 -28.63
C TYR A 138 8.36 2.42 -27.29
N SER A 139 7.95 2.98 -26.16
CA SER A 139 7.43 4.33 -25.99
C SER A 139 8.51 5.31 -25.53
N LEU A 140 8.47 6.55 -26.03
CA LEU A 140 9.49 7.57 -25.73
C LEU A 140 9.56 7.93 -24.24
N ASP A 141 8.41 7.93 -23.54
CA ASP A 141 8.30 8.20 -22.10
C ASP A 141 8.84 7.06 -21.21
N ARG A 142 9.07 5.87 -21.80
CA ARG A 142 9.61 4.68 -21.11
C ARG A 142 11.05 4.35 -21.50
N MET A 143 11.66 5.15 -22.38
CA MET A 143 13.09 5.08 -22.67
C MET A 143 13.87 5.85 -21.60
N ASP A 144 14.63 5.15 -20.77
CA ASP A 144 15.55 5.74 -19.80
C ASP A 144 16.73 6.42 -20.52
N GLU A 145 17.31 5.71 -21.50
CA GLU A 145 18.36 6.20 -22.39
C GLU A 145 18.39 5.43 -23.72
N GLY A 146 18.97 6.03 -24.77
CA GLY A 146 19.19 5.35 -26.06
C GLY A 146 18.94 6.18 -27.31
N LEU A 147 19.29 5.60 -28.46
CA LEU A 147 19.10 6.15 -29.82
C LEU A 147 19.69 7.57 -30.05
N GLN A 148 20.71 7.98 -29.29
CA GLN A 148 21.42 9.26 -29.48
C GLN A 148 22.70 9.12 -30.32
N SER A 149 23.50 8.08 -30.04
CA SER A 149 24.79 7.82 -30.69
C SER A 149 25.03 6.33 -31.00
N GLY A 150 23.96 5.52 -30.99
CA GLY A 150 24.01 4.07 -31.14
C GLY A 150 22.62 3.45 -31.10
N THR A 151 22.54 2.13 -31.30
CA THR A 151 21.29 1.37 -31.48
C THR A 151 20.77 0.68 -30.22
N LYS A 152 21.51 0.78 -29.10
CA LYS A 152 21.06 0.31 -27.78
C LYS A 152 20.10 1.31 -27.14
N VAL A 153 19.04 0.77 -26.53
CA VAL A 153 18.09 1.47 -25.65
C VAL A 153 18.04 0.78 -24.30
N THR A 154 17.65 1.53 -23.28
CA THR A 154 17.37 1.04 -21.92
C THR A 154 15.98 1.51 -21.51
N ALA A 155 15.21 0.61 -20.91
CA ALA A 155 13.83 0.85 -20.51
C ALA A 155 13.47 -0.02 -19.29
N THR A 156 12.45 0.41 -18.53
CA THR A 156 12.01 -0.28 -17.32
C THR A 156 10.54 -0.68 -17.37
N ILE A 157 10.26 -1.96 -17.19
CA ILE A 157 8.91 -2.47 -16.89
C ILE A 157 8.79 -2.56 -15.35
N PRO A 158 7.82 -1.92 -14.70
CA PRO A 158 7.71 -1.91 -13.24
C PRO A 158 7.03 -3.16 -12.67
N THR A 159 7.27 -3.41 -11.39
CA THR A 159 6.53 -4.39 -10.57
C THR A 159 5.07 -4.00 -10.41
N GLY A 160 4.78 -2.78 -9.95
CA GLY A 160 3.43 -2.24 -9.95
C GLY A 160 3.07 -1.67 -11.32
N GLN A 161 2.14 -2.30 -12.02
CA GLN A 161 1.53 -1.80 -13.25
C GLN A 161 0.15 -1.26 -12.89
N GLU A 162 0.05 0.07 -12.74
CA GLU A 162 -1.16 0.70 -12.24
C GLU A 162 -2.34 0.50 -13.22
N GLY A 163 -3.51 0.15 -12.70
CA GLY A 163 -4.71 -0.09 -13.51
C GLY A 163 -5.30 1.20 -14.08
N GLY A 164 -5.73 1.15 -15.35
CA GLY A 164 -6.42 2.25 -16.01
C GLY A 164 -7.92 2.29 -15.74
N GLN A 165 -8.72 2.43 -16.81
CA GLN A 165 -10.17 2.46 -16.72
C GLN A 165 -10.75 1.07 -16.44
N LEU A 166 -11.78 1.03 -15.59
CA LEU A 166 -12.66 -0.12 -15.45
C LEU A 166 -13.75 -0.03 -16.52
N LEU A 167 -13.71 -0.91 -17.51
CA LEU A 167 -14.70 -1.01 -18.58
C LEU A 167 -15.48 -2.32 -18.47
N SER A 168 -16.71 -2.35 -18.98
CA SER A 168 -17.55 -3.56 -19.03
C SER A 168 -17.96 -3.86 -20.46
N TYR A 169 -17.99 -5.14 -20.83
CA TYR A 169 -18.15 -5.61 -22.19
C TYR A 169 -19.09 -6.82 -22.28
N ASN A 170 -19.78 -6.92 -23.41
CA ASN A 170 -20.49 -8.10 -23.85
C ASN A 170 -19.50 -9.13 -24.43
N ASN A 171 -19.90 -10.40 -24.55
CA ASN A 171 -19.02 -11.46 -25.05
C ASN A 171 -18.59 -11.27 -26.53
N ASP A 172 -19.36 -10.50 -27.29
CA ASP A 172 -19.11 -10.17 -28.70
C ASP A 172 -18.06 -9.06 -28.92
N GLY A 173 -17.44 -8.56 -27.85
CA GLY A 173 -16.47 -7.46 -27.92
C GLY A 173 -17.07 -6.06 -27.82
N THR A 174 -18.40 -5.92 -27.75
CA THR A 174 -19.04 -4.59 -27.63
C THR A 174 -19.02 -4.07 -26.20
N GLU A 175 -18.67 -2.79 -26.02
CA GLU A 175 -18.71 -2.11 -24.72
C GLU A 175 -20.17 -2.01 -24.22
N SER A 176 -20.41 -2.41 -22.98
CA SER A 176 -21.73 -2.38 -22.34
C SER A 176 -22.01 -0.96 -21.84
N SER A 177 -22.91 -0.26 -22.54
CA SER A 177 -23.27 1.14 -22.26
C SER A 177 -23.93 1.40 -20.90
N ASP A 178 -24.36 0.35 -20.21
CA ASP A 178 -24.94 0.36 -18.86
C ASP A 178 -23.99 -0.18 -17.77
N GLY A 179 -22.78 -0.62 -18.15
CA GLY A 179 -21.79 -1.17 -17.22
C GLY A 179 -22.11 -2.57 -16.68
N THR A 180 -23.11 -3.27 -17.21
CA THR A 180 -23.54 -4.60 -16.72
C THR A 180 -23.01 -5.78 -17.53
N GLY A 181 -22.13 -5.54 -18.52
CA GLY A 181 -21.54 -6.60 -19.34
C GLY A 181 -20.76 -7.63 -18.52
N PRO A 182 -20.85 -8.94 -18.84
CA PRO A 182 -20.23 -10.00 -18.04
C PRO A 182 -18.70 -9.98 -18.04
N PHE A 183 -18.06 -9.26 -18.98
CA PHE A 183 -16.60 -9.10 -19.02
C PHE A 183 -16.20 -7.71 -18.52
N LYS A 184 -15.53 -7.67 -17.37
CA LYS A 184 -14.87 -6.47 -16.84
C LYS A 184 -13.42 -6.44 -17.30
N ILE A 185 -12.90 -5.25 -17.59
CA ILE A 185 -11.51 -5.06 -18.02
C ILE A 185 -10.93 -3.90 -17.23
N ILE A 186 -9.77 -4.11 -16.63
CA ILE A 186 -8.89 -3.01 -16.23
C ILE A 186 -7.96 -2.74 -17.42
N THR A 187 -8.11 -1.58 -18.07
CA THR A 187 -7.27 -1.25 -19.23
C THR A 187 -5.81 -1.11 -18.78
N PRO A 188 -4.83 -1.77 -19.43
CA PRO A 188 -3.44 -1.63 -19.07
C PRO A 188 -2.86 -0.30 -19.57
N ASP A 189 -1.74 0.11 -18.97
CA ASP A 189 -0.95 1.25 -19.45
C ASP A 189 -0.19 0.85 -20.73
N MET A 190 -0.68 1.29 -21.88
CA MET A 190 -0.17 0.91 -23.21
C MET A 190 1.22 1.47 -23.53
N SER A 191 1.77 2.39 -22.73
CA SER A 191 3.15 2.86 -22.89
C SER A 191 4.19 1.75 -22.59
N PHE A 192 3.80 0.71 -21.85
CA PHE A 192 4.61 -0.50 -21.64
C PHE A 192 4.54 -1.53 -22.80
N CYS A 193 3.73 -1.27 -23.83
CA CYS A 193 3.74 -2.06 -25.07
C CYS A 193 4.96 -1.69 -25.93
N LEU A 194 6.17 -1.85 -25.37
CA LEU A 194 7.41 -1.42 -25.98
C LEU A 194 7.62 -2.07 -27.36
N MET A 195 7.99 -1.27 -28.36
CA MET A 195 8.18 -1.70 -29.76
C MET A 195 9.48 -1.15 -30.33
N ALA A 196 10.19 -1.98 -31.10
CA ALA A 196 11.31 -1.58 -31.94
C ALA A 196 10.82 -1.40 -33.39
N GLY A 197 11.08 -0.23 -33.94
CA GLY A 197 10.82 0.14 -35.33
C GLY A 197 12.09 0.02 -36.19
N GLU A 198 11.97 -0.60 -37.36
CA GLU A 198 13.07 -0.76 -38.30
C GLU A 198 12.69 -0.26 -39.70
N GLY A 199 13.64 0.37 -40.39
CA GLY A 199 13.53 0.74 -41.79
C GLY A 199 14.88 0.79 -42.48
N THR A 200 14.90 0.63 -43.79
CA THR A 200 16.11 0.75 -44.60
C THR A 200 15.79 1.52 -45.88
N TRP A 201 16.61 2.51 -46.20
CA TRP A 201 16.59 3.20 -47.48
C TRP A 201 17.83 2.84 -48.29
N THR A 202 17.65 2.49 -49.56
CA THR A 202 18.73 2.10 -50.47
C THR A 202 18.94 3.14 -51.58
N PRO A 203 20.19 3.42 -52.01
CA PRO A 203 20.48 4.38 -53.06
C PRO A 203 19.69 4.14 -54.35
N GLY A 204 19.04 5.20 -54.85
CA GLY A 204 18.20 5.16 -56.05
C GLY A 204 16.71 4.91 -55.78
N SER A 205 16.32 4.59 -54.54
CA SER A 205 14.92 4.57 -54.11
C SER A 205 14.37 5.97 -53.88
N ASP A 206 13.04 6.12 -53.90
CA ASP A 206 12.35 7.36 -53.55
C ASP A 206 12.67 7.80 -52.10
N LYS A 207 12.59 9.10 -51.80
CA LYS A 207 12.95 9.68 -50.49
C LYS A 207 12.07 9.24 -49.31
N ASN A 208 10.97 8.52 -49.54
CA ASN A 208 10.09 8.06 -48.48
C ASN A 208 10.72 6.89 -47.68
N VAL A 209 10.65 6.97 -46.35
CA VAL A 209 11.09 5.89 -45.45
C VAL A 209 9.88 5.30 -44.72
N ALA A 210 9.72 3.98 -44.80
CA ALA A 210 8.78 3.21 -44.00
C ALA A 210 9.49 2.62 -42.78
N LEU A 211 8.81 2.63 -41.63
CA LEU A 211 9.26 2.00 -40.38
C LEU A 211 8.27 0.90 -40.00
N THR A 212 8.78 -0.32 -39.77
CA THR A 212 7.98 -1.45 -39.31
C THR A 212 8.22 -1.66 -37.82
N PHE A 213 7.19 -1.46 -36.99
CA PHE A 213 7.29 -1.62 -35.54
C PHE A 213 6.91 -3.04 -35.10
N THR A 214 7.75 -3.64 -34.27
CA THR A 214 7.56 -4.98 -33.70
C THR A 214 7.58 -4.88 -32.17
N PRO A 215 6.59 -5.43 -31.45
CA PRO A 215 6.63 -5.50 -30.00
C PRO A 215 7.83 -6.29 -29.49
N ILE A 216 8.53 -5.72 -28.51
CA ILE A 216 9.68 -6.34 -27.84
C ILE A 216 9.33 -6.79 -26.42
N ALA A 217 8.34 -6.20 -25.76
CA ALA A 217 7.77 -6.76 -24.52
C ALA A 217 6.97 -8.04 -24.81
N THR A 218 6.68 -8.82 -23.76
CA THR A 218 5.73 -9.95 -23.81
C THR A 218 4.53 -9.65 -22.91
N VAL A 219 3.37 -10.26 -23.20
CA VAL A 219 2.11 -9.97 -22.49
C VAL A 219 1.52 -11.25 -21.90
N LEU A 220 1.22 -11.24 -20.60
CA LEU A 220 0.34 -12.24 -19.99
C LEU A 220 -1.08 -11.67 -19.88
N ASP A 221 -2.02 -12.33 -20.53
CA ASP A 221 -3.44 -11.95 -20.60
C ASP A 221 -4.26 -12.83 -19.64
N VAL A 222 -4.49 -12.35 -18.42
CA VAL A 222 -5.17 -13.09 -17.35
C VAL A 222 -6.67 -12.81 -17.37
N LEU A 223 -7.47 -13.86 -17.37
CA LEU A 223 -8.93 -13.81 -17.27
C LEU A 223 -9.35 -14.51 -15.97
N VAL A 224 -9.67 -13.70 -14.96
CA VAL A 224 -10.15 -14.14 -13.65
C VAL A 224 -11.66 -14.42 -13.74
N ASN A 225 -12.11 -15.61 -13.37
CA ASN A 225 -13.54 -15.91 -13.27
C ASN A 225 -14.09 -15.43 -11.92
N GLY A 226 -15.36 -15.02 -11.89
CA GLY A 226 -16.09 -14.77 -10.65
C GLY A 226 -16.28 -16.01 -9.78
N PRO A 227 -16.92 -15.86 -8.60
CA PRO A 227 -17.18 -16.96 -7.69
C PRO A 227 -18.26 -17.92 -8.22
N SER A 228 -18.13 -19.21 -7.92
CA SER A 228 -19.22 -20.17 -8.18
C SER A 228 -20.05 -20.39 -6.92
N SER A 229 -21.38 -20.39 -7.05
CA SER A 229 -22.30 -20.47 -5.92
C SER A 229 -22.12 -21.75 -5.07
N GLU A 230 -21.63 -22.84 -5.68
CA GLU A 230 -21.35 -24.11 -5.00
C GLU A 230 -19.99 -24.13 -4.29
N GLN A 231 -18.91 -23.57 -4.88
CA GLN A 231 -17.57 -23.63 -4.28
C GLN A 231 -17.29 -22.45 -3.34
N ALA A 232 -17.93 -21.30 -3.56
CA ALA A 232 -17.78 -20.11 -2.73
C ALA A 232 -18.72 -20.10 -1.50
N GLY A 233 -19.34 -21.23 -1.15
CA GLY A 233 -20.20 -21.33 0.04
C GLY A 233 -21.47 -20.47 -0.01
N GLY A 234 -21.99 -20.19 -1.21
CA GLY A 234 -23.13 -19.29 -1.42
C GLY A 234 -22.76 -17.80 -1.52
N ILE A 235 -21.48 -17.47 -1.75
CA ILE A 235 -21.05 -16.10 -2.06
C ILE A 235 -21.25 -15.81 -3.56
N ASP A 236 -22.23 -14.97 -3.89
CA ASP A 236 -22.56 -14.59 -5.28
C ASP A 236 -21.63 -13.52 -5.88
N ALA A 237 -20.76 -12.89 -5.06
CA ALA A 237 -19.86 -11.82 -5.49
C ALA A 237 -18.57 -11.74 -4.64
N MET A 238 -17.43 -11.50 -5.29
CA MET A 238 -16.15 -11.25 -4.63
C MET A 238 -15.52 -9.95 -5.13
N LYS A 239 -14.83 -9.25 -4.22
CA LYS A 239 -14.07 -8.04 -4.54
C LYS A 239 -12.59 -8.35 -4.68
N ILE A 240 -12.01 -7.99 -5.82
CA ILE A 240 -10.61 -8.23 -6.15
C ILE A 240 -9.84 -6.92 -5.96
N VAL A 241 -8.77 -6.94 -5.13
CA VAL A 241 -7.91 -5.77 -4.89
C VAL A 241 -6.73 -5.69 -5.84
N SER A 242 -6.21 -6.85 -6.26
CA SER A 242 -5.13 -6.96 -7.24
C SER A 242 -5.05 -8.35 -7.84
N VAL A 243 -4.41 -8.44 -9.00
CA VAL A 243 -3.93 -9.70 -9.58
C VAL A 243 -2.42 -9.57 -9.77
N SER A 244 -1.67 -10.64 -9.50
CA SER A 244 -0.23 -10.68 -9.76
C SER A 244 0.19 -11.90 -10.57
N VAL A 245 1.37 -11.80 -11.17
CA VAL A 245 2.11 -12.88 -11.83
C VAL A 245 3.47 -12.95 -11.16
N ARG A 246 3.91 -14.13 -10.70
CA ARG A 246 5.26 -14.32 -10.13
C ARG A 246 5.98 -15.55 -10.67
N SER A 247 7.31 -15.53 -10.63
CA SER A 247 8.17 -16.71 -10.80
C SER A 247 8.39 -17.42 -9.46
N LYS A 248 8.27 -18.76 -9.41
CA LYS A 248 8.62 -19.60 -8.25
C LYS A 248 10.13 -19.66 -8.05
N THR A 249 10.91 -19.79 -9.12
CA THR A 249 12.38 -19.83 -9.07
C THR A 249 13.00 -18.50 -8.64
N GLY A 250 12.21 -17.42 -8.60
CA GLY A 250 12.70 -16.07 -8.31
C GLY A 250 13.35 -15.39 -9.51
N LYS A 251 13.09 -15.89 -10.73
CA LYS A 251 13.55 -15.28 -11.98
C LYS A 251 12.89 -13.91 -12.14
N ASN A 252 13.67 -12.87 -12.44
CA ASN A 252 13.12 -11.53 -12.64
C ASN A 252 12.32 -11.48 -13.96
N ILE A 253 11.04 -11.15 -13.88
CA ILE A 253 10.09 -11.09 -15.01
C ILE A 253 9.67 -9.65 -15.35
N VAL A 254 10.11 -8.68 -14.55
CA VAL A 254 10.00 -7.22 -14.76
C VAL A 254 11.34 -6.59 -14.39
N GLY A 255 11.51 -5.28 -14.62
CA GLY A 255 12.71 -4.51 -14.27
C GLY A 255 13.29 -3.71 -15.44
N THR A 256 14.45 -3.11 -15.20
CA THR A 256 15.28 -2.40 -16.20
C THR A 256 16.03 -3.38 -17.09
N PHE A 257 15.79 -3.30 -18.39
CA PHE A 257 16.50 -4.06 -19.40
C PHE A 257 17.09 -3.13 -20.46
N SER A 258 18.00 -3.65 -21.26
CA SER A 258 18.41 -3.00 -22.48
C SER A 258 18.19 -3.89 -23.70
N TYR A 259 18.00 -3.26 -24.85
CA TYR A 259 17.79 -3.91 -26.13
C TYR A 259 18.64 -3.21 -27.21
N ASP A 260 19.34 -3.95 -28.05
CA ASP A 260 20.01 -3.40 -29.22
C ASP A 260 19.16 -3.63 -30.47
N LEU A 261 18.65 -2.54 -31.06
CA LEU A 261 17.78 -2.59 -32.23
C LEU A 261 18.50 -3.08 -33.50
N ALA A 262 19.84 -3.10 -33.53
CA ALA A 262 20.59 -3.62 -34.67
C ALA A 262 20.87 -5.13 -34.59
N THR A 263 21.16 -5.66 -33.40
CA THR A 263 21.44 -7.10 -33.21
C THR A 263 20.22 -7.89 -32.73
N LYS A 264 19.19 -7.20 -32.25
CA LYS A 264 17.97 -7.75 -31.62
C LYS A 264 18.24 -8.51 -30.32
N GLU A 265 19.33 -8.18 -29.64
CA GLU A 265 19.76 -8.83 -28.39
C GLU A 265 19.23 -8.09 -27.15
N TYR A 266 18.85 -8.87 -26.13
CA TYR A 266 18.42 -8.38 -24.82
C TYR A 266 19.54 -8.50 -23.78
N ASP A 267 19.62 -7.51 -22.90
CA ASP A 267 20.54 -7.45 -21.77
C ASP A 267 19.74 -7.17 -20.48
N PHE A 268 19.65 -8.17 -19.61
CA PHE A 268 18.93 -8.11 -18.34
C PHE A 268 19.87 -7.89 -17.14
N SER A 269 21.16 -7.61 -17.37
CA SER A 269 22.17 -7.55 -16.30
C SER A 269 21.89 -6.49 -15.23
N ALA A 270 21.31 -5.34 -15.62
CA ALA A 270 20.88 -4.29 -14.70
C ALA A 270 19.83 -4.79 -13.68
N THR A 271 18.83 -5.53 -14.16
CA THR A 271 17.80 -6.15 -13.31
C THR A 271 18.36 -7.29 -12.48
N ASP A 272 19.05 -8.25 -13.12
CA ASP A 272 19.56 -9.45 -12.44
C ASP A 272 20.68 -9.13 -11.41
N GLY A 273 21.31 -7.96 -11.50
CA GLY A 273 22.27 -7.43 -10.53
C GLY A 273 21.70 -6.45 -9.49
N SER A 274 20.41 -6.11 -9.53
CA SER A 274 19.83 -4.96 -8.80
C SER A 274 19.75 -5.09 -7.26
N GLN A 275 19.94 -6.29 -6.70
CA GLN A 275 19.63 -6.61 -5.28
C GLN A 275 18.17 -6.32 -4.89
N THR A 276 17.25 -6.37 -5.86
CA THR A 276 15.81 -6.28 -5.63
C THR A 276 15.07 -7.48 -6.22
N ALA A 277 13.94 -7.85 -5.62
CA ALA A 277 13.06 -8.90 -6.08
C ALA A 277 12.11 -8.36 -7.14
N THR A 278 12.48 -8.52 -8.40
CA THR A 278 11.68 -8.18 -9.60
C THR A 278 11.07 -9.43 -10.26
N SER A 279 10.85 -10.48 -9.46
CA SER A 279 10.24 -11.75 -9.86
C SER A 279 8.71 -11.76 -9.80
N ILE A 280 8.09 -10.60 -9.56
CA ILE A 280 6.64 -10.40 -9.50
C ILE A 280 6.23 -9.14 -10.26
N ALA A 281 5.10 -9.23 -10.96
CA ALA A 281 4.36 -8.13 -11.56
C ALA A 281 2.94 -8.12 -11.00
N THR A 282 2.40 -6.96 -10.65
CA THR A 282 1.09 -6.81 -10.00
C THR A 282 0.32 -5.66 -10.63
N VAL A 283 -0.95 -5.92 -10.94
CA VAL A 283 -1.91 -4.89 -11.36
C VAL A 283 -2.92 -4.70 -10.24
N GLN A 284 -3.06 -3.45 -9.80
CA GLN A 284 -4.08 -3.08 -8.84
C GLN A 284 -5.45 -2.97 -9.56
N THR A 285 -6.47 -3.61 -8.99
CA THR A 285 -7.82 -3.67 -9.55
C THR A 285 -8.77 -2.82 -8.71
N LEU A 286 -8.54 -1.50 -8.72
CA LEU A 286 -9.48 -0.50 -8.18
C LEU A 286 -10.24 0.18 -9.31
N ASP A 287 -11.50 0.50 -9.07
CA ASP A 287 -12.24 1.50 -9.85
C ASP A 287 -11.52 2.86 -9.73
N PRO A 288 -11.08 3.49 -10.83
CA PRO A 288 -10.31 4.73 -10.78
C PRO A 288 -11.11 5.92 -10.25
N THR A 289 -12.45 5.87 -10.29
CA THR A 289 -13.38 6.90 -9.83
C THR A 289 -13.69 6.74 -8.35
N THR A 290 -14.13 5.55 -7.93
CA THR A 290 -14.55 5.31 -6.53
C THR A 290 -13.43 4.84 -5.61
N LYS A 291 -12.27 4.46 -6.18
CA LYS A 291 -11.13 3.83 -5.49
C LYS A 291 -11.47 2.51 -4.77
N ASN A 292 -12.65 1.96 -5.02
CA ASN A 292 -13.07 0.68 -4.45
C ASN A 292 -12.53 -0.49 -5.28
N PRO A 293 -12.28 -1.66 -4.66
CA PRO A 293 -11.89 -2.87 -5.38
C PRO A 293 -12.97 -3.33 -6.37
N VAL A 294 -12.55 -3.90 -7.50
CA VAL A 294 -13.47 -4.41 -8.52
C VAL A 294 -14.28 -5.58 -7.97
N GLU A 295 -15.60 -5.45 -7.90
CA GLU A 295 -16.52 -6.54 -7.61
C GLU A 295 -16.76 -7.38 -8.89
N ILE A 296 -16.64 -8.71 -8.76
CA ILE A 296 -16.96 -9.71 -9.78
C ILE A 296 -18.01 -10.67 -9.20
N LYS A 297 -19.11 -10.86 -9.92
CA LYS A 297 -20.23 -11.73 -9.54
C LYS A 297 -20.14 -13.11 -10.19
N THR A 298 -20.96 -14.05 -9.72
CA THR A 298 -21.11 -15.35 -10.39
C THR A 298 -21.51 -15.16 -11.86
N GLY A 299 -20.75 -15.78 -12.76
CA GLY A 299 -20.92 -15.66 -14.21
C GLY A 299 -20.25 -14.43 -14.85
N GLU A 300 -19.68 -13.51 -14.07
CA GLU A 300 -18.83 -12.43 -14.57
C GLU A 300 -17.35 -12.86 -14.60
N GLN A 301 -16.52 -12.13 -15.35
CA GLN A 301 -15.08 -12.33 -15.44
C GLN A 301 -14.34 -10.98 -15.45
N LEU A 302 -13.11 -10.94 -14.95
CA LEU A 302 -12.22 -9.77 -14.98
C LEU A 302 -10.96 -10.08 -15.79
N ASN A 303 -10.70 -9.26 -16.82
CA ASN A 303 -9.48 -9.31 -17.60
C ASN A 303 -8.44 -8.30 -17.07
N VAL A 304 -7.21 -8.80 -16.90
CA VAL A 304 -6.03 -8.07 -16.42
C VAL A 304 -4.85 -8.47 -17.29
N LYS A 305 -4.09 -7.50 -17.80
CA LYS A 305 -2.94 -7.74 -18.68
C LYS A 305 -1.65 -7.26 -18.02
N PHE A 306 -0.59 -8.05 -18.16
CA PHE A 306 0.72 -7.78 -17.59
C PHE A 306 1.75 -7.68 -18.70
N PHE A 307 2.48 -6.57 -18.75
CA PHE A 307 3.70 -6.48 -19.54
C PHE A 307 4.86 -7.10 -18.77
N LEU A 308 5.65 -7.94 -19.42
CA LEU A 308 6.75 -8.69 -18.81
C LEU A 308 8.01 -8.63 -19.70
N LEU A 309 9.16 -8.95 -19.11
CA LEU A 309 10.43 -9.10 -19.81
C LEU A 309 10.40 -10.36 -20.70
N PRO A 310 10.86 -10.25 -21.96
CA PRO A 310 10.85 -11.38 -22.90
C PRO A 310 12.00 -12.35 -22.62
N ARG A 311 11.80 -13.34 -21.76
CA ARG A 311 12.87 -14.26 -21.34
C ARG A 311 12.37 -15.66 -20.98
N GLU A 312 13.21 -16.66 -21.24
CA GLU A 312 12.90 -18.05 -20.89
C GLU A 312 12.66 -18.22 -19.38
N VAL A 313 11.54 -18.88 -19.07
CA VAL A 313 11.17 -19.35 -17.74
C VAL A 313 10.87 -20.86 -17.76
N PRO A 314 11.16 -21.61 -16.68
CA PRO A 314 10.83 -23.02 -16.61
C PRO A 314 9.32 -23.26 -16.73
N ASN A 315 8.92 -24.40 -17.31
CA ASN A 315 7.51 -24.79 -17.35
C ASN A 315 6.96 -24.97 -15.93
N GLY A 316 5.79 -24.40 -15.63
CA GLY A 316 5.20 -24.42 -14.27
C GLY A 316 5.85 -23.45 -13.27
N ASP A 317 6.76 -22.57 -13.71
CA ASP A 317 7.41 -21.57 -12.86
C ASP A 317 6.52 -20.37 -12.55
N LEU A 318 5.69 -19.96 -13.51
CA LEU A 318 4.82 -18.80 -13.34
C LEU A 318 3.58 -19.17 -12.50
N VAL A 319 3.18 -18.28 -11.60
CA VAL A 319 1.94 -18.37 -10.80
C VAL A 319 1.15 -17.09 -10.99
N VAL A 320 -0.12 -17.22 -11.39
CA VAL A 320 -1.11 -16.16 -11.30
C VAL A 320 -1.75 -16.20 -9.92
N SER A 321 -1.79 -15.06 -9.23
CA SER A 321 -2.38 -14.94 -7.90
C SER A 321 -3.46 -13.85 -7.89
N VAL A 322 -4.63 -14.19 -7.34
CA VAL A 322 -5.79 -13.28 -7.23
C VAL A 322 -6.00 -12.92 -5.77
N PHE A 323 -5.92 -11.64 -5.44
CA PHE A 323 -6.07 -11.12 -4.08
C PHE A 323 -7.47 -10.53 -3.89
N THR A 324 -8.16 -10.95 -2.84
CA THR A 324 -9.49 -10.43 -2.47
C THR A 324 -9.42 -9.31 -1.42
N GLU A 325 -10.50 -8.54 -1.25
CA GLU A 325 -10.56 -7.48 -0.21
C GLU A 325 -10.34 -8.05 1.21
N GLY A 326 -10.80 -9.28 1.50
CA GLY A 326 -10.52 -10.03 2.73
C GLY A 326 -9.14 -10.69 2.80
N GLY A 327 -8.29 -10.46 1.80
CA GLY A 327 -6.90 -10.92 1.78
C GLY A 327 -6.69 -12.41 1.50
N VAL A 328 -7.74 -13.19 1.22
CA VAL A 328 -7.59 -14.54 0.64
C VAL A 328 -6.89 -14.43 -0.71
N VAL A 329 -5.84 -15.24 -0.91
CA VAL A 329 -5.04 -15.28 -2.15
C VAL A 329 -5.17 -16.63 -2.82
N TYR A 330 -5.81 -16.64 -3.99
CA TYR A 330 -5.98 -17.82 -4.84
C TYR A 330 -4.82 -17.94 -5.82
N ASN A 331 -4.23 -19.13 -5.97
CA ASN A 331 -3.03 -19.35 -6.81
C ASN A 331 -3.30 -20.34 -7.93
N LYS A 332 -2.86 -19.99 -9.16
CA LYS A 332 -2.88 -20.89 -10.32
C LYS A 332 -1.52 -20.91 -10.99
N THR A 333 -0.85 -22.06 -10.94
CA THR A 333 0.36 -22.34 -11.71
C THR A 333 0.05 -22.30 -13.21
N VAL A 334 0.90 -21.62 -13.96
CA VAL A 334 0.86 -21.55 -15.42
C VAL A 334 1.81 -22.61 -15.98
N SER A 335 1.23 -23.60 -16.64
CA SER A 335 1.95 -24.64 -17.38
C SER A 335 1.65 -24.52 -18.87
N ARG A 336 2.62 -24.87 -19.72
CA ARG A 336 2.42 -25.13 -21.15
C ARG A 336 1.39 -26.26 -21.31
N THR A 337 0.46 -26.12 -22.25
CA THR A 337 -0.43 -27.22 -22.66
C THR A 337 0.35 -28.38 -23.28
N ASP A 338 -0.15 -29.61 -23.10
CA ASP A 338 0.41 -30.82 -23.71
C ASP A 338 0.78 -30.64 -25.19
N GLY A 339 2.06 -30.80 -25.51
CA GLY A 339 2.61 -30.65 -26.87
C GLY A 339 3.01 -29.22 -27.29
N GLY A 340 2.82 -28.21 -26.44
CA GLY A 340 3.28 -26.85 -26.68
C GLY A 340 4.80 -26.71 -26.52
N THR A 341 5.50 -26.33 -27.60
CA THR A 341 6.96 -26.11 -27.61
C THR A 341 7.38 -24.69 -27.25
N ASP A 342 6.45 -23.73 -27.39
CA ASP A 342 6.80 -22.32 -27.39
C ASP A 342 6.96 -21.77 -25.96
N ASP A 343 7.83 -20.78 -25.80
CA ASP A 343 8.07 -20.19 -24.50
C ASP A 343 7.02 -19.12 -24.16
N ILE A 344 6.49 -19.21 -22.94
CA ILE A 344 5.33 -18.45 -22.45
C ILE A 344 5.60 -16.93 -22.44
N LEU A 345 6.87 -16.54 -22.32
CA LEU A 345 7.34 -15.16 -22.26
C LEU A 345 8.17 -14.76 -23.50
N SER A 346 7.89 -15.34 -24.67
CA SER A 346 8.55 -14.94 -25.92
C SER A 346 8.27 -13.47 -26.27
N ALA A 347 9.24 -12.76 -26.87
CA ALA A 347 9.06 -11.38 -27.32
C ALA A 347 7.89 -11.25 -28.31
N GLY A 348 7.01 -10.27 -28.10
CA GLY A 348 5.81 -10.04 -28.91
C GLY A 348 4.71 -11.11 -28.77
N LEU A 349 4.88 -12.12 -27.92
CA LEU A 349 3.85 -13.10 -27.62
C LEU A 349 2.81 -12.52 -26.65
N ILE A 350 1.56 -12.96 -26.82
CA ILE A 350 0.48 -12.79 -25.86
C ILE A 350 0.09 -14.19 -25.38
N THR A 351 0.42 -14.54 -24.13
CA THR A 351 -0.02 -15.80 -23.52
C THR A 351 -1.26 -15.56 -22.67
N ARG A 352 -2.34 -16.29 -22.96
CA ARG A 352 -3.63 -16.14 -22.27
C ARG A 352 -3.84 -17.21 -21.20
N ILE A 353 -4.24 -16.78 -19.99
CA ILE A 353 -4.47 -17.64 -18.83
C ILE A 353 -5.88 -17.42 -18.27
N LYS A 354 -6.73 -18.46 -18.31
CA LYS A 354 -8.05 -18.45 -17.64
C LYS A 354 -7.93 -19.11 -16.26
N THR A 355 -8.40 -18.42 -15.21
CA THR A 355 -8.40 -18.98 -13.84
C THR A 355 -9.50 -20.02 -13.65
N PRO A 356 -9.46 -20.82 -12.58
CA PRO A 356 -10.66 -21.45 -12.02
C PRO A 356 -11.67 -20.39 -11.52
N GLU A 357 -12.89 -20.82 -11.19
CA GLU A 357 -13.88 -20.01 -10.47
C GLU A 357 -13.44 -19.78 -9.02
N LEU A 358 -13.71 -18.59 -8.47
CA LEU A 358 -13.27 -18.26 -7.10
C LEU A 358 -14.12 -19.00 -6.04
N GLY A 359 -13.48 -19.45 -4.96
CA GLY A 359 -14.14 -20.18 -3.87
C GLY A 359 -13.25 -21.22 -3.20
N GLY A 360 -13.73 -21.83 -2.11
CA GLY A 360 -13.11 -22.99 -1.47
C GLY A 360 -11.88 -22.76 -0.58
N GLN A 361 -11.52 -21.50 -0.28
CA GLN A 361 -10.37 -21.16 0.57
C GLN A 361 -10.80 -20.22 1.71
N GLU A 362 -10.57 -20.63 2.96
CA GLU A 362 -11.14 -20.00 4.16
C GLU A 362 -10.15 -19.09 4.95
N ALA A 363 -8.85 -19.13 4.64
CA ALA A 363 -7.83 -18.42 5.43
C ALA A 363 -6.82 -17.67 4.55
N ASN A 364 -6.44 -16.47 5.00
CA ASN A 364 -5.43 -15.64 4.35
C ASN A 364 -4.00 -16.20 4.53
N ASN A 365 -3.31 -16.34 3.40
CA ASN A 365 -1.95 -16.88 3.25
C ASN A 365 -1.02 -15.92 2.47
N TRP A 366 -1.23 -14.59 2.57
CA TRP A 366 -0.56 -13.60 1.72
C TRP A 366 0.97 -13.65 1.72
N MET A 367 1.59 -14.06 2.84
CA MET A 367 3.06 -14.18 2.94
C MET A 367 3.65 -15.27 2.05
N SER A 368 2.83 -16.21 1.53
CA SER A 368 3.22 -17.21 0.53
C SER A 368 3.74 -16.62 -0.78
N GLN A 369 3.40 -15.36 -1.08
CA GLN A 369 3.78 -14.68 -2.32
C GLN A 369 5.08 -13.87 -2.21
N ILE A 370 5.56 -13.61 -0.99
CA ILE A 370 6.81 -12.87 -0.76
C ILE A 370 8.00 -13.80 -1.02
N PRO A 371 9.01 -13.43 -1.83
CA PRO A 371 10.20 -14.26 -2.03
C PRO A 371 11.05 -14.44 -0.76
N ASP A 372 11.65 -15.61 -0.62
CA ASP A 372 12.40 -16.04 0.57
C ASP A 372 13.61 -15.13 0.92
N ASN A 373 14.26 -14.54 -0.09
CA ASN A 373 15.43 -13.67 0.09
C ASN A 373 15.10 -12.19 0.36
N VAL A 374 13.83 -11.80 0.38
CA VAL A 374 13.40 -10.43 0.72
C VAL A 374 13.76 -10.09 2.16
N LEU A 375 14.24 -8.86 2.42
CA LEU A 375 14.47 -8.36 3.76
C LEU A 375 13.14 -8.13 4.51
N PHE A 376 12.97 -8.78 5.66
CA PHE A 376 11.77 -8.66 6.50
C PHE A 376 11.50 -7.21 6.94
N SER A 377 12.56 -6.43 7.13
CA SER A 377 12.54 -5.00 7.45
C SER A 377 12.00 -4.10 6.32
N GLN A 378 11.70 -4.64 5.14
CA GLN A 378 11.11 -3.92 4.00
C GLN A 378 9.63 -4.27 3.77
N LEU A 379 9.00 -4.99 4.69
CA LEU A 379 7.59 -5.34 4.58
C LEU A 379 6.66 -4.32 5.23
N SER A 380 5.48 -4.22 4.63
CA SER A 380 4.26 -3.59 5.14
C SER A 380 3.48 -4.66 5.88
N LEU A 381 3.49 -4.64 7.22
CA LEU A 381 2.92 -5.68 8.07
C LEU A 381 1.64 -5.17 8.75
N PRO A 382 0.44 -5.70 8.39
CA PRO A 382 -0.80 -5.36 9.07
C PRO A 382 -0.79 -5.88 10.52
N GLY A 383 -1.15 -4.99 11.44
CA GLY A 383 -1.20 -5.27 12.87
C GLY A 383 -2.45 -4.73 13.55
N THR A 384 -2.77 -5.27 14.71
CA THR A 384 -3.88 -4.79 15.55
C THR A 384 -3.35 -4.22 16.85
N LYS A 385 -3.86 -3.04 17.25
CA LYS A 385 -3.64 -2.49 18.59
C LYS A 385 -4.52 -3.21 19.60
N ASN A 386 -4.00 -3.45 20.81
CA ASN A 386 -4.75 -4.10 21.89
C ASN A 386 -5.49 -5.34 21.37
N SER A 387 -4.79 -6.28 20.72
CA SER A 387 -5.40 -7.32 19.87
C SER A 387 -6.45 -8.19 20.58
N PHE A 388 -6.36 -8.30 21.90
CA PHE A 388 -7.31 -9.04 22.75
C PHE A 388 -8.46 -8.20 23.32
N ALA A 389 -8.50 -6.89 23.07
CA ALA A 389 -9.63 -6.02 23.39
C ALA A 389 -10.73 -6.14 22.30
N TYR A 390 -11.26 -7.35 22.13
CA TYR A 390 -12.39 -7.66 21.26
C TYR A 390 -13.70 -7.77 22.05
N ASN A 391 -14.80 -8.06 21.36
CA ASN A 391 -16.20 -7.98 21.82
C ASN A 391 -16.74 -6.55 21.89
N VAL A 392 -17.46 -6.16 20.83
CA VAL A 392 -18.19 -4.88 20.75
C VAL A 392 -19.41 -4.93 21.67
N ASP A 393 -19.45 -4.07 22.68
CA ASP A 393 -20.63 -3.94 23.54
C ASP A 393 -21.76 -3.23 22.80
N LYS A 394 -22.92 -3.89 22.69
CA LYS A 394 -24.13 -3.29 22.14
C LYS A 394 -24.61 -2.14 23.01
N SER A 395 -24.51 -2.23 24.34
CA SER A 395 -25.02 -1.23 25.28
C SER A 395 -24.25 0.10 25.33
N PHE A 396 -23.14 0.19 24.60
CA PHE A 396 -22.25 1.35 24.56
C PHE A 396 -22.91 2.64 24.02
N ASN A 397 -22.75 3.74 24.77
CA ASN A 397 -23.05 5.10 24.34
C ASN A 397 -21.74 5.84 23.95
N PRO A 398 -21.58 6.29 22.70
CA PRO A 398 -20.38 6.95 22.17
C PRO A 398 -20.14 8.38 22.65
N ASN A 399 -21.16 9.05 23.22
CA ASN A 399 -21.03 10.43 23.67
C ASN A 399 -20.70 10.49 25.17
N SER A 400 -21.37 9.67 26.00
CA SER A 400 -21.20 9.69 27.46
C SER A 400 -20.42 8.52 28.05
N GLY A 401 -20.15 7.48 27.26
CA GLY A 401 -19.51 6.24 27.72
C GLY A 401 -18.08 6.09 27.20
N ILE A 402 -17.39 5.05 27.67
CA ILE A 402 -16.05 4.67 27.20
C ILE A 402 -16.11 3.29 26.55
N SER A 403 -15.67 3.19 25.30
CA SER A 403 -15.34 1.89 24.72
C SER A 403 -13.95 1.49 25.19
N ARG A 404 -13.86 0.26 25.68
CA ARG A 404 -12.61 -0.41 26.01
C ARG A 404 -12.28 -1.55 25.02
N PHE A 405 -13.01 -1.64 23.91
CA PHE A 405 -12.75 -2.57 22.80
C PHE A 405 -12.12 -1.83 21.60
N TYR A 406 -11.10 -2.44 21.00
CA TYR A 406 -10.34 -1.93 19.85
C TYR A 406 -10.53 -2.80 18.60
N GLN A 407 -10.98 -4.04 18.79
CA GLN A 407 -11.16 -5.04 17.73
C GLN A 407 -12.60 -5.59 17.78
N ALA A 408 -13.05 -6.19 16.67
CA ALA A 408 -14.35 -6.87 16.61
C ALA A 408 -14.18 -8.38 16.69
N LEU A 409 -13.29 -8.94 15.86
CA LEU A 409 -12.92 -10.36 15.84
C LEU A 409 -11.95 -10.69 16.98
N PRO A 410 -11.95 -11.93 17.51
CA PRO A 410 -10.85 -12.41 18.34
C PRO A 410 -9.54 -12.47 17.54
N PRO A 411 -8.37 -12.33 18.19
CA PRO A 411 -7.10 -12.32 17.48
C PRO A 411 -6.73 -13.68 16.89
N LEU A 412 -6.94 -14.75 17.66
CA LEU A 412 -6.52 -16.12 17.35
C LEU A 412 -7.61 -17.18 17.58
N GLY A 413 -8.82 -16.77 17.98
CA GLY A 413 -9.94 -17.68 18.32
C GLY A 413 -9.91 -18.25 19.76
N ILE A 414 -8.94 -17.86 20.59
CA ILE A 414 -8.84 -18.32 21.99
C ILE A 414 -10.07 -17.86 22.78
N ASN A 415 -10.74 -18.81 23.44
CA ASN A 415 -11.98 -18.62 24.22
C ASN A 415 -13.20 -18.08 23.42
N ALA A 416 -13.14 -18.06 22.09
CA ALA A 416 -14.28 -17.67 21.25
C ALA A 416 -15.34 -18.79 21.20
N THR A 417 -16.62 -18.42 21.27
CA THR A 417 -17.72 -19.42 21.36
C THR A 417 -18.37 -19.77 20.03
N ALA A 418 -18.36 -18.87 19.04
CA ALA A 418 -18.70 -19.13 17.64
C ALA A 418 -18.29 -17.89 16.82
N GLU A 419 -17.38 -18.04 15.87
CA GLU A 419 -16.89 -16.96 15.00
C GLU A 419 -16.66 -17.48 13.60
N ASN A 420 -16.87 -16.63 12.59
CA ASN A 420 -16.63 -16.99 11.19
C ASN A 420 -15.17 -16.76 10.75
N SER A 421 -14.38 -16.01 11.53
CA SER A 421 -12.99 -15.64 11.23
C SER A 421 -12.24 -15.15 12.49
N THR A 422 -10.94 -14.93 12.38
CA THR A 422 -10.09 -14.29 13.41
C THR A 422 -9.21 -13.23 12.76
N GLN A 423 -8.64 -12.29 13.55
CA GLN A 423 -7.75 -11.25 13.00
C GLN A 423 -6.59 -11.85 12.17
N PHE A 424 -6.03 -12.98 12.60
CA PHE A 424 -5.01 -13.69 11.81
C PHE A 424 -5.55 -14.20 10.47
N ASP A 425 -6.77 -14.73 10.45
CA ASP A 425 -7.37 -15.30 9.23
C ASP A 425 -7.74 -14.20 8.22
N GLU A 426 -7.92 -12.96 8.69
CA GLU A 426 -8.07 -11.71 7.91
C GLU A 426 -6.73 -11.04 7.55
N GLY A 427 -5.59 -11.71 7.79
CA GLY A 427 -4.27 -11.27 7.33
C GLY A 427 -3.40 -10.51 8.32
N VAL A 428 -3.86 -10.30 9.56
CA VAL A 428 -3.05 -9.68 10.61
C VAL A 428 -1.86 -10.58 10.97
N ARG A 429 -0.67 -9.99 11.04
CA ARG A 429 0.58 -10.70 11.38
C ARG A 429 1.35 -10.02 12.52
N VAL A 430 0.89 -8.87 13.01
CA VAL A 430 1.44 -8.19 14.19
C VAL A 430 0.37 -8.04 15.28
N PHE A 431 0.64 -8.57 16.47
CA PHE A 431 -0.31 -8.56 17.58
C PHE A 431 0.23 -7.74 18.75
N ASP A 432 -0.53 -6.73 19.18
CA ASP A 432 -0.22 -5.87 20.32
C ASP A 432 -0.89 -6.42 21.58
N VAL A 433 -0.09 -7.05 22.44
CA VAL A 433 -0.56 -7.75 23.63
C VAL A 433 -0.14 -7.00 24.88
N GLN A 434 -1.12 -6.65 25.70
CA GLN A 434 -0.92 -6.13 27.05
C GLN A 434 -0.92 -7.31 28.03
N LEU A 435 0.08 -7.37 28.91
CA LEU A 435 0.23 -8.43 29.90
C LEU A 435 0.22 -7.90 31.32
N ASN A 436 -0.57 -8.54 32.17
CA ASN A 436 -0.52 -8.42 33.62
C ASN A 436 0.00 -9.74 34.24
N LEU A 437 0.29 -9.76 35.53
CA LEU A 437 0.64 -10.95 36.29
C LEU A 437 -0.55 -11.43 37.15
N THR A 438 -0.65 -12.75 37.37
CA THR A 438 -1.64 -13.33 38.30
C THR A 438 -1.40 -12.99 39.78
N ARG A 439 -0.20 -12.52 40.13
CA ARG A 439 0.19 -11.99 41.45
C ARG A 439 1.46 -11.14 41.29
N ASP A 440 1.75 -10.27 42.25
CA ASP A 440 3.05 -9.59 42.33
C ASP A 440 4.20 -10.58 42.65
N SER A 441 4.81 -11.16 41.62
CA SER A 441 5.89 -12.13 41.76
C SER A 441 6.63 -12.41 40.46
N ARG A 442 7.97 -12.55 40.53
CA ARG A 442 8.85 -12.91 39.41
C ARG A 442 8.60 -14.32 38.83
N THR A 443 7.78 -15.12 39.50
CA THR A 443 7.32 -16.46 39.06
C THR A 443 5.81 -16.53 38.88
N ALA A 444 5.13 -15.38 38.78
CA ALA A 444 3.73 -15.33 38.42
C ALA A 444 3.51 -15.72 36.95
N THR A 445 2.29 -16.14 36.63
CA THR A 445 1.89 -16.41 35.25
C THR A 445 1.54 -15.09 34.57
N PRO A 446 2.14 -14.74 33.42
CA PRO A 446 1.69 -13.63 32.61
C PRO A 446 0.34 -13.97 31.96
N VAL A 447 -0.64 -13.09 32.14
CA VAL A 447 -2.00 -13.21 31.59
C VAL A 447 -2.35 -11.98 30.78
N VAL A 448 -3.15 -12.19 29.73
CA VAL A 448 -3.63 -11.12 28.86
C VAL A 448 -4.52 -10.17 29.65
N TYR A 449 -4.16 -8.90 29.59
CA TYR A 449 -4.97 -7.78 30.05
C TYR A 449 -5.59 -7.10 28.84
N ALA A 450 -6.90 -6.86 28.88
CA ALA A 450 -7.62 -6.18 27.81
C ALA A 450 -8.89 -5.54 28.36
N GLY A 451 -9.34 -4.44 27.76
CA GLY A 451 -10.58 -3.78 28.18
C GLY A 451 -10.57 -3.20 29.60
N GLY A 452 -9.39 -3.00 30.20
CA GLY A 452 -9.25 -2.54 31.58
C GLY A 452 -9.37 -3.65 32.65
N ALA A 453 -9.25 -4.92 32.27
CA ALA A 453 -9.22 -6.06 33.19
C ALA A 453 -8.35 -7.21 32.66
N ASN A 454 -8.08 -8.21 33.51
CA ASN A 454 -7.59 -9.51 33.02
C ASN A 454 -8.73 -10.18 32.20
N VAL A 455 -8.40 -10.79 31.06
CA VAL A 455 -9.40 -11.49 30.23
C VAL A 455 -10.01 -12.68 31.00
N VAL A 456 -11.31 -12.92 30.83
CA VAL A 456 -12.06 -14.02 31.45
C VAL A 456 -12.81 -14.81 30.37
N PRO A 457 -12.62 -16.15 30.25
CA PRO A 457 -11.63 -16.97 30.97
C PRO A 457 -10.20 -16.50 30.72
N GLN A 458 -9.31 -16.77 31.68
CA GLN A 458 -7.91 -16.33 31.61
C GLN A 458 -7.23 -16.87 30.36
N ILE A 459 -6.47 -16.01 29.70
CA ILE A 459 -5.58 -16.35 28.58
C ILE A 459 -4.16 -16.05 29.06
N THR A 460 -3.28 -17.04 29.05
CA THR A 460 -1.87 -16.90 29.40
C THR A 460 -1.03 -16.54 28.17
N LEU A 461 0.20 -16.04 28.37
CA LEU A 461 1.14 -15.86 27.25
C LEU A 461 1.46 -17.17 26.51
N GLU A 462 1.45 -18.31 27.22
CA GLU A 462 1.61 -19.65 26.63
C GLU A 462 0.44 -20.00 25.69
N ASP A 463 -0.80 -19.67 26.05
CA ASP A 463 -1.97 -19.89 25.18
C ASP A 463 -1.86 -19.06 23.89
N VAL A 464 -1.43 -17.80 24.00
CA VAL A 464 -1.22 -16.90 22.85
C VAL A 464 -0.17 -17.48 21.90
N LEU A 465 1.02 -17.81 22.40
CA LEU A 465 2.11 -18.31 21.57
C LEU A 465 1.81 -19.70 20.98
N THR A 466 1.19 -20.59 21.74
CA THR A 466 0.82 -21.93 21.27
C THR A 466 -0.23 -21.88 20.16
N THR A 467 -1.25 -21.04 20.33
CA THR A 467 -2.31 -20.88 19.31
C THR A 467 -1.77 -20.19 18.05
N LEU A 468 -0.94 -19.16 18.21
CA LEU A 468 -0.28 -18.49 17.09
C LEU A 468 0.67 -19.42 16.33
N ASN A 469 1.46 -20.22 17.04
CA ASN A 469 2.33 -21.25 16.46
C ASN A 469 1.53 -22.26 15.63
N GLY A 470 0.36 -22.70 16.13
CA GLY A 470 -0.56 -23.58 15.42
C GLY A 470 -1.18 -22.95 14.16
N LYS A 471 -1.45 -21.64 14.15
CA LYS A 471 -1.91 -20.90 12.97
C LYS A 471 -0.80 -20.68 11.93
N ILE A 472 0.44 -20.48 12.37
CA ILE A 472 1.63 -20.37 11.49
C ILE A 472 2.02 -21.73 10.87
N HIS A 473 1.77 -22.84 11.59
CA HIS A 473 2.06 -24.21 11.14
C HIS A 473 0.77 -25.01 10.87
N PRO A 474 0.00 -24.67 9.81
CA PRO A 474 -1.13 -25.49 9.40
C PRO A 474 -0.65 -26.89 8.97
N LYS A 475 -1.58 -27.85 8.94
CA LYS A 475 -1.28 -29.25 8.58
C LYS A 475 -0.79 -29.39 7.13
N SER A 476 -1.18 -28.47 6.25
CA SER A 476 -0.69 -28.31 4.89
C SER A 476 0.69 -27.65 4.87
N LYS A 477 1.66 -28.26 4.19
CA LYS A 477 2.95 -27.63 3.84
C LYS A 477 2.85 -26.99 2.45
N PRO A 478 3.65 -25.95 2.13
CA PRO A 478 4.74 -25.34 2.90
C PRO A 478 4.28 -24.49 4.11
N VAL A 479 5.23 -24.17 4.99
CA VAL A 479 5.04 -23.15 6.03
C VAL A 479 5.42 -21.80 5.43
N THR A 480 4.43 -20.92 5.21
CA THR A 480 4.62 -19.63 4.52
C THR A 480 4.59 -18.43 5.45
N GLU A 481 3.89 -18.54 6.58
CA GLU A 481 3.60 -17.41 7.46
C GLU A 481 4.67 -17.22 8.53
N CYS A 482 4.66 -16.03 9.14
CA CYS A 482 5.40 -15.67 10.34
C CYS A 482 4.59 -14.64 11.13
N ALA A 483 4.97 -14.33 12.38
CA ALA A 483 4.29 -13.29 13.14
C ALA A 483 5.21 -12.48 14.03
N VAL A 484 4.73 -11.29 14.41
CA VAL A 484 5.34 -10.41 15.40
C VAL A 484 4.36 -10.24 16.56
N VAL A 485 4.87 -10.28 17.79
CA VAL A 485 4.06 -10.05 19.01
C VAL A 485 4.73 -8.96 19.84
N PHE A 486 4.07 -7.81 19.95
CA PHE A 486 4.46 -6.79 20.92
C PHE A 486 3.95 -7.18 22.30
N LEU A 487 4.84 -7.13 23.29
CA LEU A 487 4.51 -7.31 24.70
C LEU A 487 4.66 -5.98 25.44
N ASN A 488 3.55 -5.51 26.00
CA ASN A 488 3.46 -4.25 26.73
C ASN A 488 3.19 -4.51 28.21
N PHE A 489 3.89 -3.77 29.07
CA PHE A 489 3.66 -3.75 30.51
C PHE A 489 2.31 -3.11 30.84
N VAL A 490 1.63 -3.65 31.85
CA VAL A 490 0.46 -3.03 32.49
C VAL A 490 0.73 -2.93 33.98
N ASN A 491 0.54 -1.74 34.56
CA ASN A 491 0.47 -1.59 36.01
C ASN A 491 -0.83 -2.24 36.52
N GLY A 492 -0.72 -3.51 36.93
CA GLY A 492 -1.85 -4.34 37.32
C GLY A 492 -2.06 -4.46 38.82
N LYS A 493 -1.38 -3.64 39.64
CA LYS A 493 -1.43 -3.70 41.11
C LYS A 493 -2.84 -3.63 41.70
N SER A 494 -3.71 -2.81 41.10
CA SER A 494 -5.12 -2.68 41.46
C SER A 494 -5.95 -3.96 41.25
N VAL A 495 -5.50 -4.84 40.35
CA VAL A 495 -6.13 -6.14 40.02
C VAL A 495 -5.24 -7.34 40.44
N GLY A 496 -4.36 -7.12 41.42
CA GLY A 496 -3.54 -8.16 42.05
C GLY A 496 -2.19 -8.44 41.38
N GLY A 497 -1.88 -7.79 40.26
CA GLY A 497 -0.59 -7.89 39.58
C GLY A 497 0.50 -7.04 40.23
N THR A 498 1.48 -6.60 39.42
CA THR A 498 2.62 -5.79 39.87
C THR A 498 2.58 -4.38 39.28
N ASP A 499 3.22 -3.42 39.96
CA ASP A 499 3.60 -2.12 39.42
C ASP A 499 5.10 -2.04 39.07
N ASP A 500 5.88 -3.10 39.33
CA ASP A 500 7.31 -3.16 39.03
C ASP A 500 7.61 -3.83 37.67
N VAL A 501 8.15 -3.04 36.74
CA VAL A 501 8.58 -3.49 35.41
C VAL A 501 9.64 -4.60 35.49
N PHE A 502 10.57 -4.57 36.46
CA PHE A 502 11.57 -5.62 36.60
C PHE A 502 10.91 -6.97 36.96
N THR A 503 9.94 -6.94 37.87
CA THR A 503 9.22 -8.14 38.32
C THR A 503 8.31 -8.69 37.22
N TRP A 504 7.64 -7.84 36.46
CA TRP A 504 6.92 -8.22 35.25
C TRP A 504 7.85 -8.85 34.21
N LEU A 505 8.94 -8.19 33.86
CA LEU A 505 9.88 -8.64 32.84
C LEU A 505 10.51 -10.00 33.20
N SER A 506 10.84 -10.20 34.49
CA SER A 506 11.30 -11.49 35.02
C SER A 506 10.27 -12.60 34.82
N ALA A 507 9.00 -12.34 35.14
CA ALA A 507 7.93 -13.33 35.01
C ALA A 507 7.61 -13.66 33.54
N VAL A 508 7.61 -12.64 32.67
CA VAL A 508 7.41 -12.83 31.22
C VAL A 508 8.57 -13.61 30.59
N MET A 509 9.82 -13.27 30.90
CA MET A 509 10.98 -14.03 30.41
C MET A 509 10.98 -15.48 30.91
N ASN A 510 10.62 -15.74 32.17
CA ASN A 510 10.47 -17.11 32.68
C ASN A 510 9.43 -17.93 31.89
N ALA A 511 8.31 -17.31 31.49
CA ALA A 511 7.30 -17.96 30.65
C ALA A 511 7.81 -18.21 29.22
N LEU A 512 8.48 -17.23 28.60
CA LEU A 512 9.07 -17.37 27.26
C LEU A 512 10.16 -18.44 27.21
N ASP A 513 11.07 -18.47 28.18
CA ASP A 513 12.10 -19.50 28.32
C ASP A 513 11.50 -20.90 28.45
N SER A 514 10.45 -21.05 29.27
CA SER A 514 9.75 -22.34 29.46
C SER A 514 9.04 -22.80 28.18
N TRP A 515 8.37 -21.88 27.48
CA TRP A 515 7.68 -22.17 26.22
C TRP A 515 8.67 -22.54 25.10
N ASN A 516 9.78 -21.80 24.99
CA ASN A 516 10.83 -22.00 23.99
C ASN A 516 11.59 -23.33 24.20
N GLN A 517 11.74 -23.81 25.44
CA GLN A 517 12.27 -25.16 25.72
C GLN A 517 11.38 -26.27 25.14
N SER A 518 10.07 -26.03 25.04
CA SER A 518 9.10 -26.99 24.45
C SER A 518 8.84 -26.75 22.96
N ASN A 519 9.15 -25.56 22.45
CA ASN A 519 8.93 -25.11 21.07
C ASN A 519 10.26 -24.56 20.49
N TYR A 520 11.29 -25.41 20.48
CA TYR A 520 12.62 -25.03 20.02
C TYR A 520 12.60 -24.50 18.58
N ASP A 521 13.40 -23.46 18.33
CA ASP A 521 13.53 -22.82 17.01
C ASP A 521 12.22 -22.19 16.46
N ILE A 522 11.28 -21.80 17.32
CA ILE A 522 10.09 -21.02 16.92
C ILE A 522 10.22 -19.53 17.25
N LEU A 523 10.75 -19.16 18.43
CA LEU A 523 11.03 -17.76 18.73
C LEU A 523 12.27 -17.29 17.95
N THR A 524 12.29 -16.03 17.51
CA THR A 524 13.43 -15.47 16.76
C THR A 524 13.69 -13.98 17.03
N THR A 525 14.92 -13.55 16.74
CA THR A 525 15.30 -12.13 16.65
C THR A 525 15.53 -11.73 15.20
N PHE A 526 15.36 -10.43 14.91
CA PHE A 526 15.62 -9.90 13.58
C PHE A 526 16.43 -8.60 13.61
N ASN A 527 16.99 -8.23 12.46
CA ASN A 527 17.68 -6.96 12.23
C ASN A 527 17.52 -6.55 10.76
N ALA A 528 18.23 -5.51 10.32
CA ALA A 528 18.13 -4.97 8.96
C ALA A 528 18.42 -6.01 7.84
N ASN A 529 19.23 -7.04 8.13
CA ASN A 529 19.64 -8.08 7.18
C ASN A 529 18.78 -9.35 7.22
N THR A 530 17.85 -9.48 8.18
CA THR A 530 17.00 -10.67 8.31
C THR A 530 16.07 -10.80 7.12
N THR A 531 16.05 -11.98 6.50
CA THR A 531 15.22 -12.28 5.33
C THR A 531 13.89 -12.93 5.72
N MET A 532 12.97 -13.03 4.77
CA MET A 532 11.73 -13.79 4.95
C MET A 532 11.99 -15.27 5.23
N LEU A 533 13.01 -15.87 4.63
CA LEU A 533 13.41 -17.26 4.90
C LEU A 533 13.76 -17.48 6.37
N ASP A 534 14.45 -16.51 6.99
CA ASP A 534 14.81 -16.56 8.41
C ASP A 534 13.58 -16.42 9.34
N MET A 535 12.50 -15.82 8.83
CA MET A 535 11.28 -15.52 9.57
C MET A 535 10.15 -16.55 9.38
N ARG A 536 10.07 -17.27 8.26
CA ARG A 536 9.00 -18.26 8.03
C ARG A 536 8.98 -19.34 9.11
N GLY A 537 7.79 -19.62 9.65
CA GLY A 537 7.62 -20.53 10.77
C GLY A 537 8.06 -19.96 12.12
N LYS A 538 8.42 -18.67 12.21
CA LYS A 538 8.90 -18.03 13.44
C LYS A 538 7.91 -17.02 14.01
N ILE A 539 8.07 -16.75 15.30
CA ILE A 539 7.42 -15.67 16.04
C ILE A 539 8.50 -14.74 16.58
N ALA A 540 8.53 -13.48 16.13
CA ALA A 540 9.36 -12.45 16.72
C ALA A 540 8.61 -11.77 17.87
N VAL A 541 9.04 -12.04 19.10
CA VAL A 541 8.56 -11.31 20.29
C VAL A 541 9.34 -10.00 20.41
N ILE A 542 8.65 -8.90 20.65
CA ILE A 542 9.23 -7.57 20.87
C ILE A 542 8.69 -7.00 22.18
N PHE A 543 9.56 -6.74 23.16
CA PHE A 543 9.20 -5.98 24.35
C PHE A 543 9.20 -4.46 24.06
N ASN A 544 8.13 -3.78 24.44
CA ASN A 544 8.05 -2.31 24.39
C ASN A 544 8.43 -1.74 25.76
N LEU A 545 9.55 -0.99 25.82
CA LEU A 545 10.13 -0.47 27.05
C LEU A 545 10.35 1.05 26.97
N GLU A 546 9.99 1.76 28.03
CA GLU A 546 10.16 3.22 28.12
C GLU A 546 11.64 3.61 28.17
N ASN A 547 12.46 2.84 28.88
CA ASN A 547 13.87 3.12 29.10
C ASN A 547 14.72 1.83 28.99
N SER A 548 16.04 1.98 29.13
CA SER A 548 17.01 0.88 29.07
C SER A 548 17.42 0.34 30.45
N ASP A 549 16.72 0.71 31.54
CA ASP A 549 17.14 0.37 32.91
C ASP A 549 16.91 -1.12 33.21
N ASN A 550 15.89 -1.72 32.59
CA ASN A 550 15.52 -3.12 32.73
C ASN A 550 15.37 -3.77 31.34
N LEU A 551 16.42 -4.46 30.88
CA LEU A 551 16.41 -5.17 29.60
C LEU A 551 16.05 -6.66 29.77
N PRO A 552 15.42 -7.32 28.77
CA PRO A 552 15.04 -8.72 28.88
C PRO A 552 16.28 -9.62 29.05
N SER A 553 16.27 -10.47 30.08
CA SER A 553 17.35 -11.43 30.36
C SER A 553 16.80 -12.85 30.47
N GLY A 554 17.27 -13.75 29.62
CA GLY A 554 16.82 -15.14 29.55
C GLY A 554 17.52 -15.90 28.42
N SER A 555 17.01 -17.09 28.10
CA SER A 555 17.50 -17.96 27.02
C SER A 555 16.62 -17.94 25.76
N ALA A 556 15.37 -17.48 25.86
CA ALA A 556 14.49 -17.25 24.72
C ALA A 556 15.02 -16.11 23.83
N PRO A 557 15.11 -16.29 22.50
CA PRO A 557 15.47 -15.23 21.58
C PRO A 557 14.32 -14.21 21.48
N VAL A 558 14.54 -13.01 22.01
CA VAL A 558 13.56 -11.93 22.07
C VAL A 558 14.17 -10.61 21.61
N ASN A 559 13.33 -9.75 21.05
CA ASN A 559 13.69 -8.39 20.65
C ASN A 559 13.12 -7.40 21.66
N TYR A 560 13.59 -6.16 21.62
CA TYR A 560 13.03 -5.08 22.42
C TYR A 560 13.20 -3.72 21.75
N ILE A 561 12.35 -2.77 22.12
CA ILE A 561 12.42 -1.36 21.76
C ILE A 561 12.56 -0.56 23.06
N THR A 562 13.56 0.30 23.15
CA THR A 562 13.76 1.25 24.26
C THR A 562 13.51 2.69 23.81
N GLY A 563 13.05 3.55 24.71
CA GLY A 563 12.63 4.92 24.39
C GLY A 563 11.17 5.03 23.92
N LEU A 564 10.36 3.98 24.09
CA LEU A 564 8.97 3.97 23.66
C LEU A 564 8.08 4.63 24.73
N SER A 565 7.64 5.86 24.47
CA SER A 565 6.64 6.54 25.31
C SER A 565 5.32 5.76 25.32
N THR A 566 4.89 5.34 26.49
CA THR A 566 3.59 4.69 26.75
C THR A 566 2.42 5.67 26.75
N SER A 567 2.69 6.98 26.70
CA SER A 567 1.64 8.01 26.67
C SER A 567 0.76 7.89 25.42
N VAL A 568 -0.55 8.05 25.62
CA VAL A 568 -1.54 8.11 24.53
C VAL A 568 -1.54 9.46 23.79
N GLN A 569 -0.71 10.40 24.21
CA GLN A 569 -0.72 11.82 23.81
C GLN A 569 0.44 12.23 22.88
N ASN A 570 1.25 11.28 22.36
CA ASN A 570 2.47 11.61 21.61
C ASN A 570 2.17 12.34 20.27
N THR A 571 2.13 13.68 20.28
CA THR A 571 1.84 14.54 19.12
C THR A 571 3.01 14.73 18.14
N SER A 572 4.08 13.96 18.27
CA SER A 572 5.27 13.99 17.41
C SER A 572 5.80 12.60 17.16
N ILE A 573 6.62 12.42 16.11
CA ILE A 573 7.32 11.15 15.86
C ILE A 573 8.32 10.89 16.99
N VAL A 574 8.24 9.70 17.59
CA VAL A 574 9.14 9.24 18.65
C VAL A 574 10.36 8.58 18.03
N ASP A 575 11.55 8.95 18.51
CA ASP A 575 12.81 8.24 18.28
C ASP A 575 13.03 7.18 19.36
N ALA A 576 13.14 5.92 18.93
CA ALA A 576 13.38 4.78 19.80
C ALA A 576 14.51 3.90 19.23
N THR A 577 15.03 2.97 20.02
CA THR A 577 16.16 2.08 19.64
C THR A 577 15.75 0.62 19.73
N PHE A 578 15.99 -0.14 18.66
CA PHE A 578 15.76 -1.58 18.60
C PHE A 578 16.91 -2.35 19.26
N SER A 579 16.66 -3.58 19.70
CA SER A 579 17.65 -4.46 20.35
C SER A 579 18.89 -4.76 19.50
N SER A 580 18.84 -4.56 18.18
CA SER A 580 19.99 -4.66 17.28
C SER A 580 20.82 -3.35 17.17
N GLY A 581 20.48 -2.31 17.93
CA GLY A 581 21.03 -0.96 17.81
C GLY A 581 20.48 -0.15 16.62
N ALA A 582 19.48 -0.66 15.90
CA ALA A 582 18.85 0.07 14.79
C ALA A 582 17.88 1.14 15.32
N GLY A 583 17.80 2.28 14.62
CA GLY A 583 16.82 3.32 14.93
C GLY A 583 15.39 2.90 14.59
N VAL A 584 14.44 3.24 15.46
CA VAL A 584 13.01 3.00 15.29
C VAL A 584 12.29 4.35 15.28
N ARG A 585 11.36 4.55 14.34
CA ARG A 585 10.54 5.75 14.23
C ARG A 585 9.07 5.37 14.43
N ILE A 586 8.42 6.02 15.39
CA ILE A 586 7.09 5.62 15.86
C ILE A 586 6.12 6.81 15.83
N GLN A 587 4.92 6.58 15.27
CA GLN A 587 3.76 7.46 15.40
C GLN A 587 2.76 6.74 16.29
N ASN A 588 2.42 7.29 17.47
CA ASN A 588 1.53 6.65 18.45
C ASN A 588 0.66 7.66 19.24
N LEU A 589 0.11 8.67 18.55
CA LEU A 589 -0.96 9.51 19.07
C LEU A 589 -2.28 8.73 19.07
N HIS A 590 -2.84 8.39 20.24
CA HIS A 590 -4.05 7.57 20.37
C HIS A 590 -5.28 8.37 20.82
N GLN A 591 -5.11 9.28 21.77
CA GLN A 591 -6.19 10.10 22.35
C GLN A 591 -6.49 11.29 21.43
N CYS A 592 -7.60 11.25 20.69
CA CYS A 592 -7.97 12.26 19.69
C CYS A 592 -9.28 12.98 20.00
N ASN A 593 -9.49 14.15 19.42
CA ASN A 593 -10.74 14.91 19.51
C ASN A 593 -11.93 14.14 18.90
N ASN A 594 -13.14 14.41 19.38
CA ASN A 594 -14.39 13.84 18.89
C ASN A 594 -15.18 14.91 18.12
N PRO A 595 -15.16 14.90 16.78
CA PRO A 595 -15.77 15.94 15.95
C PRO A 595 -17.29 15.85 15.86
N ASN A 596 -17.89 14.72 16.28
CA ASN A 596 -19.34 14.52 16.25
C ASN A 596 -20.03 14.97 17.55
N PHE A 597 -19.28 15.50 18.52
CA PHE A 597 -19.80 15.98 19.79
C PHE A 597 -20.52 17.33 19.62
N GLU A 598 -21.66 17.52 20.28
CA GLU A 598 -22.34 18.82 20.28
C GLU A 598 -21.86 19.72 21.43
N SER A 599 -21.78 21.04 21.20
CA SER A 599 -21.32 22.00 22.21
C SER A 599 -22.21 22.04 23.45
N THR A 600 -23.51 21.75 23.29
CA THR A 600 -24.49 21.63 24.37
C THR A 600 -24.33 20.38 25.22
N GLU A 601 -23.73 19.31 24.68
CA GLU A 601 -23.41 18.09 25.42
C GLU A 601 -22.11 18.23 26.22
N ALA A 602 -21.19 19.12 25.79
CA ALA A 602 -19.83 19.19 26.32
C ALA A 602 -19.74 19.73 27.77
N GLY A 603 -20.72 20.50 28.25
CA GLY A 603 -20.73 21.02 29.63
C GLY A 603 -19.40 21.69 30.03
N ASP A 604 -18.73 21.13 31.04
CA ASP A 604 -17.43 21.62 31.53
C ASP A 604 -16.23 21.09 30.72
N PHE A 605 -16.39 20.08 29.87
CA PHE A 605 -15.33 19.54 29.00
C PHE A 605 -14.93 20.50 27.86
N GLY A 606 -13.69 20.34 27.37
CA GLY A 606 -13.15 21.19 26.31
C GLY A 606 -13.85 21.00 24.98
N TYR A 607 -14.35 22.09 24.40
CA TYR A 607 -15.00 22.10 23.08
C TYR A 607 -14.37 23.14 22.16
N ARG A 608 -14.21 22.83 20.88
CA ARG A 608 -13.70 23.74 19.85
C ARG A 608 -14.58 23.66 18.59
N GLU A 609 -14.93 24.81 18.03
CA GLU A 609 -15.75 24.93 16.81
C GLU A 609 -15.00 24.46 15.54
N GLY A 610 -15.59 24.65 14.36
CA GLY A 610 -14.94 24.36 13.08
C GLY A 610 -14.78 22.87 12.76
N GLY A 611 -15.59 22.00 13.37
CA GLY A 611 -15.53 20.55 13.18
C GLY A 611 -14.46 19.83 14.02
N ILE A 612 -13.89 20.49 15.04
CA ILE A 612 -12.97 19.85 15.98
C ILE A 612 -13.75 19.10 17.08
N GLY A 613 -14.80 19.72 17.62
CA GLY A 613 -15.68 19.12 18.62
C GLY A 613 -15.07 19.04 20.01
N LEU A 614 -15.31 17.94 20.73
CA LEU A 614 -14.78 17.70 22.07
C LEU A 614 -13.27 17.39 22.01
N VAL A 615 -12.46 18.04 22.84
CA VAL A 615 -11.00 17.92 22.85
C VAL A 615 -10.47 17.35 24.17
N PRO A 616 -9.37 16.58 24.17
CA PRO A 616 -8.72 16.11 25.41
C PRO A 616 -8.17 17.27 26.26
N TYR A 617 -8.09 17.09 27.57
CA TYR A 617 -7.57 18.12 28.47
C TYR A 617 -6.13 18.54 28.13
N PHE A 618 -5.23 17.59 27.87
CA PHE A 618 -3.81 17.87 27.64
C PHE A 618 -3.58 18.88 26.49
N ILE A 619 -4.35 18.76 25.40
CA ILE A 619 -4.21 19.66 24.24
C ILE A 619 -4.86 21.02 24.50
N THR A 620 -5.81 21.14 25.43
CA THR A 620 -6.34 22.45 25.86
C THR A 620 -5.30 23.27 26.61
N LYS A 621 -4.47 22.60 27.43
CA LYS A 621 -3.35 23.20 28.18
C LYS A 621 -2.21 23.54 27.23
N ALA A 622 -1.76 22.60 26.40
CA ALA A 622 -0.69 22.84 25.42
C ALA A 622 -1.02 23.96 24.42
N ASN A 623 -2.26 24.05 23.91
CA ASN A 623 -2.71 25.15 23.06
C ASN A 623 -2.85 26.50 23.80
N TYR A 624 -3.08 26.48 25.11
CA TYR A 624 -3.08 27.71 25.90
C TYR A 624 -1.66 28.24 26.12
N ASP A 625 -0.73 27.35 26.45
CA ASP A 625 0.69 27.68 26.68
C ASP A 625 1.40 28.08 25.38
N ASP A 626 1.08 27.41 24.25
CA ASP A 626 1.51 27.77 22.90
C ASP A 626 0.32 27.72 21.91
N PRO A 627 -0.25 28.88 21.53
CA PRO A 627 -1.35 28.97 20.56
C PRO A 627 -1.06 28.42 19.16
N SER A 628 0.19 28.08 18.82
CA SER A 628 0.51 27.39 17.56
C SER A 628 0.23 25.89 17.60
N VAL A 629 0.09 25.29 18.79
CA VAL A 629 -0.26 23.89 18.98
C VAL A 629 -1.71 23.65 18.57
N SER A 630 -1.94 22.78 17.59
CA SER A 630 -3.28 22.46 17.08
C SER A 630 -4.10 21.58 18.03
N CYS A 631 -5.33 22.00 18.35
CA CYS A 631 -6.31 21.14 19.03
C CYS A 631 -6.94 20.07 18.10
N ASN A 632 -6.71 20.12 16.78
CA ASN A 632 -7.22 19.12 15.84
C ASN A 632 -6.26 17.91 15.77
N LEU A 633 -6.40 17.01 16.75
CA LEU A 633 -5.54 15.85 16.92
C LEU A 633 -5.74 14.77 15.84
N ILE A 634 -6.94 14.66 15.26
CA ILE A 634 -7.19 13.81 14.08
C ILE A 634 -6.32 14.24 12.90
N GLU A 635 -6.24 15.54 12.63
CA GLU A 635 -5.42 16.07 11.52
C GLU A 635 -3.92 16.07 11.86
N THR A 636 -3.56 16.31 13.12
CA THR A 636 -2.19 16.10 13.61
C THR A 636 -1.76 14.65 13.39
N LYS A 637 -2.59 13.67 13.74
CA LYS A 637 -2.30 12.24 13.52
C LYS A 637 -2.13 11.91 12.03
N TYR A 638 -2.98 12.46 11.17
CA TYR A 638 -2.88 12.28 9.72
C TYR A 638 -1.58 12.88 9.16
N THR A 639 -1.16 14.05 9.67
CA THR A 639 0.12 14.68 9.34
C THR A 639 1.31 13.80 9.74
N LEU A 640 1.29 13.22 10.95
CA LEU A 640 2.34 12.32 11.42
C LEU A 640 2.42 11.01 10.59
N MET A 641 1.28 10.46 10.19
CA MET A 641 1.21 9.29 9.29
C MET A 641 1.92 9.60 7.96
N LYS A 642 1.63 10.76 7.34
CA LYS A 642 2.29 11.21 6.10
C LYS A 642 3.77 11.51 6.29
N GLN A 643 4.17 12.02 7.47
CA GLN A 643 5.58 12.21 7.81
C GLN A 643 6.31 10.87 7.84
N ILE A 644 5.80 9.84 8.52
CA ILE A 644 6.42 8.50 8.51
C ILE A 644 6.54 7.96 7.08
N ASN A 645 5.47 8.04 6.28
CA ASN A 645 5.52 7.62 4.88
C ASN A 645 6.62 8.37 4.10
N SER A 646 6.84 9.66 4.36
CA SER A 646 7.89 10.45 3.70
C SER A 646 9.30 10.09 4.21
N GLU A 647 9.44 9.73 5.49
CA GLU A 647 10.70 9.26 6.08
C GLU A 647 11.10 7.88 5.55
N ILE A 648 10.14 6.96 5.36
CA ILE A 648 10.42 5.63 4.79
C ILE A 648 10.98 5.74 3.37
N ALA A 649 10.41 6.62 2.54
CA ALA A 649 10.83 6.83 1.15
C ALA A 649 12.27 7.36 1.05
N SER A 650 12.71 8.13 2.05
CA SER A 650 13.97 8.87 2.04
C SER A 650 15.08 8.25 2.89
N SER A 651 14.77 7.38 3.85
CA SER A 651 15.73 6.86 4.83
C SER A 651 15.70 5.33 4.94
N ALA A 652 16.64 4.67 4.25
CA ALA A 652 16.89 3.24 4.41
C ALA A 652 17.52 2.90 5.78
N GLY A 653 17.16 1.73 6.34
CA GLY A 653 17.85 1.15 7.51
C GLY A 653 17.24 1.42 8.89
N LYS A 654 16.09 2.10 8.98
CA LYS A 654 15.31 2.22 10.22
C LYS A 654 14.12 1.25 10.21
N LEU A 655 13.63 0.89 11.40
CA LEU A 655 12.31 0.27 11.58
C LEU A 655 11.26 1.37 11.75
N TYR A 656 10.08 1.18 11.15
CA TYR A 656 8.98 2.14 11.23
C TYR A 656 7.74 1.46 11.82
N ILE A 657 7.10 2.13 12.77
CA ILE A 657 5.85 1.69 13.40
C ILE A 657 4.84 2.83 13.26
N ASN A 658 3.83 2.62 12.42
CA ASN A 658 2.76 3.57 12.14
C ASN A 658 1.51 3.10 12.88
N ASP A 659 1.33 3.55 14.12
CA ASP A 659 0.21 3.13 14.97
C ASP A 659 -1.03 3.97 14.67
N LEU A 660 -1.75 3.58 13.61
CA LEU A 660 -2.98 4.23 13.14
C LEU A 660 -4.15 4.09 14.12
N SER A 661 -4.03 3.26 15.16
CA SER A 661 -5.08 2.99 16.16
C SER A 661 -5.37 4.19 17.09
N GLY A 662 -6.46 4.12 17.85
CA GLY A 662 -6.80 5.18 18.81
C GLY A 662 -8.28 5.29 19.14
N PHE A 663 -8.68 6.41 19.72
CA PHE A 663 -10.06 6.69 20.08
C PHE A 663 -10.37 8.19 20.04
N CYS A 664 -11.63 8.51 19.76
CA CYS A 664 -12.18 9.85 19.95
C CYS A 664 -12.60 9.98 21.42
N VAL A 665 -12.24 11.07 22.09
CA VAL A 665 -12.63 11.27 23.50
C VAL A 665 -14.15 11.38 23.69
N THR A 666 -14.63 11.09 24.89
CA THR A 666 -16.04 11.20 25.27
C THR A 666 -16.18 12.08 26.51
N ALA A 667 -17.37 12.56 26.87
CA ALA A 667 -17.56 13.44 28.04
C ALA A 667 -17.47 12.63 29.36
N ASN A 668 -16.27 12.13 29.62
CA ASN A 668 -15.91 11.27 30.74
C ASN A 668 -14.44 11.52 31.11
N GLU A 669 -14.17 11.62 32.40
CA GLU A 669 -12.85 11.97 32.93
C GLU A 669 -11.75 10.93 32.66
N GLU A 670 -12.09 9.63 32.59
CA GLU A 670 -11.14 8.58 32.17
C GLU A 670 -10.82 8.63 30.66
N SER A 671 -11.55 9.43 29.87
CA SER A 671 -11.40 9.55 28.41
C SER A 671 -10.74 10.85 28.00
N THR A 672 -11.15 12.00 28.56
CA THR A 672 -10.56 13.32 28.24
C THR A 672 -9.32 13.65 29.07
N GLY A 673 -9.15 13.03 30.23
CA GLY A 673 -8.23 13.48 31.28
C GLY A 673 -8.71 14.77 31.97
N TYR A 674 -8.06 15.11 33.08
CA TYR A 674 -8.32 16.34 33.85
C TYR A 674 -7.13 16.72 34.74
N GLU A 675 -7.17 17.93 35.30
CA GLU A 675 -6.28 18.35 36.39
C GLU A 675 -7.10 18.89 37.56
N THR A 676 -6.66 18.59 38.77
CA THR A 676 -7.32 19.03 40.01
C THR A 676 -6.74 20.36 40.47
N PHE A 677 -7.62 21.34 40.69
CA PHE A 677 -7.22 22.65 41.22
C PHE A 677 -7.92 22.98 42.54
N GLU A 678 -7.22 23.69 43.41
CA GLU A 678 -7.69 24.21 44.70
C GLU A 678 -7.78 25.75 44.63
N TYR A 679 -8.88 26.33 45.13
CA TYR A 679 -8.99 27.78 45.30
C TYR A 679 -8.27 28.27 46.55
N LYS A 680 -7.38 29.25 46.39
CA LYS A 680 -6.79 30.04 47.47
C LYS A 680 -7.35 31.46 47.47
N GLU A 681 -7.57 32.01 48.65
CA GLU A 681 -7.96 33.40 48.88
C GLU A 681 -6.98 34.09 49.84
N TRP A 682 -6.52 35.28 49.47
CA TRP A 682 -5.69 36.11 50.33
C TRP A 682 -6.56 36.69 51.43
N SER A 683 -6.32 36.26 52.67
CA SER A 683 -7.20 36.60 53.78
C SER A 683 -6.49 36.66 55.12
N SER A 684 -6.97 37.54 56.00
CA SER A 684 -6.44 37.67 57.36
C SER A 684 -7.13 36.77 58.40
N ILE A 685 -6.33 36.11 59.23
CA ILE A 685 -6.79 35.49 60.48
C ILE A 685 -5.85 35.97 61.60
N LEU A 686 -6.45 36.49 62.69
CA LEU A 686 -5.73 37.02 63.86
C LEU A 686 -4.67 38.08 63.51
N GLY A 687 -4.89 38.85 62.43
CA GLY A 687 -3.99 39.92 61.98
C GLY A 687 -2.84 39.50 61.07
N ALA A 688 -2.72 38.21 60.73
CA ALA A 688 -1.77 37.71 59.74
C ALA A 688 -2.47 37.47 58.40
N TYR A 689 -2.04 38.17 57.35
CA TYR A 689 -2.47 37.93 55.97
C TYR A 689 -1.64 36.82 55.34
N ASP A 690 -2.30 35.90 54.65
CA ASP A 690 -1.67 34.81 53.91
C ASP A 690 -2.62 34.28 52.82
N TRP A 691 -2.10 33.50 51.87
CA TRP A 691 -2.91 32.76 50.90
C TRP A 691 -3.47 31.48 51.53
N ARG A 692 -4.78 31.42 51.73
CA ARG A 692 -5.45 30.35 52.50
C ARG A 692 -6.45 29.57 51.63
N PRO A 693 -6.70 28.27 51.89
CA PRO A 693 -7.86 27.58 51.30
C PRO A 693 -9.16 28.35 51.60
N LEU A 694 -10.11 28.33 50.67
CA LEU A 694 -11.47 28.80 50.98
C LEU A 694 -12.05 28.00 52.15
N VAL A 695 -12.55 28.70 53.17
CA VAL A 695 -12.88 28.09 54.46
C VAL A 695 -14.14 27.22 54.39
N TYR A 696 -14.06 26.07 55.07
CA TYR A 696 -15.11 25.07 55.33
C TYR A 696 -16.56 25.63 55.35
N PRO A 697 -17.55 24.99 54.70
CA PRO A 697 -17.64 23.53 54.51
C PRO A 697 -17.29 22.97 53.12
N TYR A 698 -16.79 23.78 52.18
CA TYR A 698 -16.51 23.31 50.81
C TYR A 698 -15.04 23.47 50.41
N TRP A 699 -14.28 22.40 50.60
CA TRP A 699 -13.08 22.14 49.80
C TRP A 699 -13.56 21.83 48.37
N TYR A 700 -13.66 22.86 47.51
CA TYR A 700 -13.90 22.66 46.08
C TYR A 700 -12.58 22.24 45.42
N GLU A 701 -12.18 20.99 45.65
CA GLU A 701 -11.34 20.24 44.71
C GLU A 701 -12.20 20.03 43.45
N GLY A 702 -11.90 20.80 42.41
CA GLY A 702 -12.59 20.69 41.12
C GLY A 702 -11.73 19.91 40.14
N HIS A 703 -12.33 18.95 39.43
CA HIS A 703 -11.75 18.39 38.21
C HIS A 703 -11.99 19.38 37.07
N TYR A 704 -10.93 19.83 36.40
CA TYR A 704 -11.06 20.74 35.26
C TYR A 704 -10.69 20.05 33.96
N TYR A 705 -11.63 20.12 33.01
CA TYR A 705 -11.61 19.38 31.75
C TYR A 705 -11.32 20.27 30.52
N ASP A 706 -11.18 21.59 30.71
CA ASP A 706 -10.69 22.56 29.71
C ASP A 706 -9.86 23.63 30.41
N TYR A 707 -8.56 23.70 30.11
CA TYR A 707 -7.68 24.71 30.70
C TYR A 707 -8.17 26.14 30.44
N GLN A 708 -8.85 26.39 29.31
CA GLN A 708 -9.36 27.72 28.99
C GLN A 708 -10.50 28.18 29.92
N LYS A 709 -11.19 27.25 30.61
CA LYS A 709 -12.24 27.56 31.60
C LYS A 709 -11.68 27.83 33.00
N VAL A 710 -10.47 27.35 33.31
CA VAL A 710 -9.72 27.62 34.57
C VAL A 710 -9.34 29.11 34.70
N ARG A 711 -9.31 29.83 33.57
CA ARG A 711 -8.79 31.20 33.38
C ARG A 711 -9.44 32.33 34.23
N ALA A 712 -10.44 32.05 35.05
CA ALA A 712 -11.13 33.07 35.84
C ALA A 712 -10.26 33.73 36.92
N LEU A 713 -9.15 33.09 37.34
CA LEU A 713 -8.22 33.59 38.35
C LEU A 713 -6.75 33.38 37.93
N PRO A 714 -5.78 34.11 38.52
CA PRO A 714 -4.35 33.80 38.44
C PRO A 714 -4.08 32.35 38.89
N THR A 715 -3.03 31.73 38.34
CA THR A 715 -2.61 30.35 38.68
C THR A 715 -1.46 30.27 39.67
N ASN A 716 -0.97 31.42 40.15
CA ASN A 716 0.16 31.54 41.07
C ASN A 716 -0.08 32.65 42.09
N GLU A 717 0.62 32.56 43.22
CA GLU A 717 0.73 33.63 44.21
C GLU A 717 1.40 34.87 43.61
N TYR A 718 0.94 36.05 44.00
CA TYR A 718 1.50 37.33 43.55
C TYR A 718 1.65 38.33 44.70
N SER A 719 2.60 39.25 44.54
CA SER A 719 2.87 40.31 45.51
C SER A 719 1.88 41.46 45.37
N GLY A 720 1.44 42.01 46.51
CA GLY A 720 0.50 43.13 46.55
C GLY A 720 -0.99 42.74 46.55
N ALA A 721 -1.31 41.47 46.81
CA ALA A 721 -2.67 40.98 46.97
C ALA A 721 -3.46 41.71 48.10
N GLN A 722 -4.75 41.90 47.87
CA GLN A 722 -5.73 42.54 48.73
C GLN A 722 -6.66 41.49 49.37
N ASP A 723 -7.25 41.81 50.51
CA ASP A 723 -8.17 40.91 51.23
C ASP A 723 -9.35 40.50 50.31
N GLY A 724 -9.49 39.20 50.05
CA GLY A 724 -10.46 38.65 49.11
C GLY A 724 -9.96 38.42 47.68
N ASP A 725 -8.71 38.77 47.35
CA ASP A 725 -8.07 38.33 46.10
C ASP A 725 -7.94 36.80 46.08
N ARG A 726 -8.04 36.19 44.89
CA ARG A 726 -8.02 34.71 44.74
C ARG A 726 -7.03 34.26 43.68
N TYR A 727 -6.49 33.05 43.84
CA TYR A 727 -5.76 32.32 42.80
C TYR A 727 -6.14 30.82 42.80
N LEU A 728 -5.97 30.16 41.66
CA LEU A 728 -6.16 28.73 41.47
C LEU A 728 -4.82 28.02 41.59
N LYS A 729 -4.63 27.24 42.65
CA LYS A 729 -3.45 26.40 42.84
C LYS A 729 -3.68 25.06 42.16
N SER A 730 -2.86 24.70 41.18
CA SER A 730 -2.79 23.31 40.71
C SER A 730 -2.36 22.41 41.87
N TYR A 731 -3.11 21.35 42.14
CA TYR A 731 -2.67 20.33 43.09
C TYR A 731 -1.44 19.61 42.49
N ASP A 732 -0.52 19.16 43.34
CA ASP A 732 0.82 18.69 42.93
C ASP A 732 0.81 17.83 41.65
N ALA A 733 1.82 17.98 40.78
CA ALA A 733 1.85 17.37 39.44
C ALA A 733 1.73 15.82 39.47
N SER A 734 1.99 15.20 40.62
CA SER A 734 1.70 13.80 40.94
C SER A 734 0.20 13.41 40.94
N THR A 735 -0.71 14.38 40.80
CA THR A 735 -2.17 14.24 40.76
C THR A 735 -2.82 14.76 39.48
N SER A 736 -2.01 15.12 38.47
CA SER A 736 -2.52 15.42 37.13
C SER A 736 -2.98 14.12 36.47
N TYR A 737 -4.29 13.94 36.36
CA TYR A 737 -4.93 12.84 35.64
C TYR A 737 -5.13 13.16 34.15
N SER A 738 -4.30 14.05 33.60
CA SER A 738 -4.27 14.42 32.17
C SER A 738 -4.09 13.23 31.25
N ASP A 739 -3.37 12.22 31.72
CA ASP A 739 -2.91 11.06 30.97
C ASP A 739 -3.83 9.85 31.16
N LEU A 740 -4.96 10.02 31.87
CA LEU A 740 -6.05 9.05 31.83
C LEU A 740 -6.68 9.04 30.43
N GLY A 741 -6.48 7.93 29.72
CA GLY A 741 -6.95 7.77 28.35
C GLY A 741 -6.93 6.31 27.89
N ASN A 742 -7.40 5.38 28.72
CA ASN A 742 -7.47 3.96 28.34
C ASN A 742 -8.75 3.60 27.56
N GLY A 743 -9.54 4.59 27.14
CA GLY A 743 -10.64 4.38 26.20
C GLY A 743 -11.44 5.65 25.86
N GLY A 744 -12.35 5.50 24.91
CA GLY A 744 -13.23 6.53 24.37
C GLY A 744 -14.08 5.91 23.26
N ASN A 745 -14.46 6.65 22.23
CA ASN A 745 -15.13 6.09 21.07
C ASN A 745 -14.12 5.60 20.01
N THR A 746 -13.74 4.33 20.10
CA THR A 746 -12.86 3.64 19.14
C THR A 746 -13.52 3.46 17.75
N CYS A 747 -14.84 3.27 17.69
CA CYS A 747 -15.58 3.07 16.44
C CYS A 747 -15.61 4.33 15.56
N LEU A 748 -15.93 5.48 16.14
CA LEU A 748 -15.92 6.76 15.42
C LEU A 748 -14.51 7.12 14.96
N PHE A 749 -13.52 6.92 15.83
CA PHE A 749 -12.12 7.12 15.46
C PHE A 749 -11.73 6.28 14.25
N ALA A 750 -12.05 4.97 14.25
CA ALA A 750 -11.76 4.09 13.14
C ALA A 750 -12.49 4.52 11.86
N GLN A 751 -13.76 4.91 11.95
CA GLN A 751 -14.53 5.41 10.79
C GLN A 751 -13.87 6.64 10.14
N ILE A 752 -13.34 7.56 10.93
CA ILE A 752 -12.70 8.79 10.43
C ILE A 752 -11.27 8.49 9.94
N PHE A 753 -10.47 7.83 10.77
CA PHE A 753 -9.03 7.72 10.57
C PHE A 753 -8.64 6.57 9.64
N ASN A 754 -9.31 5.41 9.71
CA ASN A 754 -9.05 4.33 8.76
C ASN A 754 -9.48 4.75 7.35
N ALA A 755 -10.53 5.58 7.19
CA ALA A 755 -10.90 6.16 5.90
C ALA A 755 -9.79 7.07 5.34
N LYS A 756 -9.27 8.01 6.13
CA LYS A 756 -8.11 8.85 5.75
C LYS A 756 -6.88 8.02 5.36
N ALA A 757 -6.60 6.92 6.07
CA ALA A 757 -5.49 6.03 5.77
C ALA A 757 -5.72 5.22 4.47
N VAL A 758 -6.95 4.76 4.23
CA VAL A 758 -7.35 4.10 2.98
C VAL A 758 -7.22 5.03 1.78
N ASP A 759 -7.64 6.29 1.90
CA ASP A 759 -7.49 7.29 0.83
C ASP A 759 -6.01 7.57 0.53
N GLU A 760 -5.17 7.72 1.56
CA GLU A 760 -3.72 7.89 1.37
C GLU A 760 -3.09 6.65 0.70
N TYR A 761 -3.30 5.45 1.24
CA TYR A 761 -2.64 4.23 0.73
C TYR A 761 -3.18 3.75 -0.62
N SER A 762 -4.43 4.07 -0.97
CA SER A 762 -4.96 3.84 -2.32
C SER A 762 -4.48 4.88 -3.36
N SER A 763 -3.92 6.01 -2.91
CA SER A 763 -3.35 7.05 -3.79
C SER A 763 -1.86 6.85 -4.11
N LEU A 764 -1.15 5.99 -3.38
CA LEU A 764 0.24 5.64 -3.67
C LEU A 764 0.30 4.97 -5.04
N VAL A 765 1.13 5.47 -5.96
CA VAL A 765 1.33 4.92 -7.30
C VAL A 765 2.78 5.07 -7.75
N GLY A 766 3.27 4.15 -8.59
CA GLY A 766 4.60 4.24 -9.19
C GLY A 766 5.72 4.42 -8.15
N SER A 767 6.53 5.48 -8.27
CA SER A 767 7.63 5.78 -7.34
C SER A 767 7.19 6.20 -5.92
N LEU A 768 5.89 6.39 -5.67
CA LEU A 768 5.34 6.59 -4.33
C LEU A 768 5.05 5.27 -3.59
N ARG A 769 5.06 4.13 -4.29
CA ARG A 769 4.93 2.79 -3.69
C ARG A 769 6.21 2.46 -2.91
N GLN A 770 6.07 2.10 -1.64
CA GLN A 770 7.17 1.93 -0.70
C GLN A 770 6.74 1.07 0.49
N PRO A 771 7.64 0.51 1.31
CA PRO A 771 7.27 -0.16 2.55
C PRO A 771 6.46 0.76 3.47
N LEU A 772 5.51 0.21 4.24
CA LEU A 772 4.79 0.94 5.29
C LEU A 772 5.30 0.59 6.70
N GLY A 773 6.21 -0.37 6.82
CA GLY A 773 6.67 -0.90 8.10
C GLY A 773 5.57 -1.67 8.83
N ILE A 774 5.59 -1.62 10.16
CA ILE A 774 4.53 -2.20 10.99
C ILE A 774 3.39 -1.19 11.10
N VAL A 775 2.17 -1.59 10.71
CA VAL A 775 1.00 -0.71 10.71
C VAL A 775 -0.07 -1.25 11.65
N LEU A 776 -0.23 -0.64 12.84
CA LEU A 776 -1.24 -1.06 13.83
C LEU A 776 -2.56 -0.31 13.61
N MET A 777 -3.71 -0.97 13.77
CA MET A 777 -5.03 -0.35 13.56
C MET A 777 -6.14 -0.89 14.49
N ASN A 778 -7.26 -0.18 14.50
CA ASN A 778 -8.53 -0.62 15.08
C ASN A 778 -9.33 -1.49 14.09
N PHE A 779 -10.06 -2.47 14.61
CA PHE A 779 -11.06 -3.30 13.91
C PHE A 779 -10.60 -4.00 12.64
N ALA A 780 -9.35 -4.49 12.59
CA ALA A 780 -8.90 -5.28 11.44
C ALA A 780 -9.79 -6.53 11.26
N GLY A 781 -10.16 -6.81 10.00
CA GLY A 781 -11.05 -7.91 9.63
C GLY A 781 -12.55 -7.59 9.54
N VAL A 782 -13.01 -6.36 9.85
CA VAL A 782 -14.44 -6.01 9.69
C VAL A 782 -14.66 -4.70 8.93
N GLY A 783 -15.58 -4.71 7.96
CA GLY A 783 -15.92 -3.52 7.17
C GLY A 783 -16.75 -2.49 7.95
N SER A 784 -17.55 -2.95 8.90
CA SER A 784 -18.39 -2.11 9.76
C SER A 784 -18.60 -2.70 11.16
N VAL A 785 -18.85 -1.83 12.13
CA VAL A 785 -19.16 -2.19 13.53
C VAL A 785 -20.47 -1.55 13.96
N THR A 786 -21.42 -2.35 14.45
CA THR A 786 -22.72 -1.87 14.94
C THR A 786 -22.77 -1.87 16.48
N THR A 787 -23.23 -0.74 17.04
CA THR A 787 -23.53 -0.55 18.47
C THR A 787 -24.98 -0.09 18.62
N ASN A 788 -25.54 0.03 19.83
CA ASN A 788 -26.86 0.63 20.03
C ASN A 788 -26.97 2.07 19.49
N SER A 789 -25.84 2.74 19.31
CA SER A 789 -25.77 4.15 18.95
C SER A 789 -25.45 4.40 17.47
N GLY A 790 -25.40 3.33 16.66
CA GLY A 790 -25.23 3.43 15.21
C GLY A 790 -24.34 2.34 14.61
N ASN A 791 -24.28 2.34 13.27
CA ASN A 791 -23.37 1.52 12.50
C ASN A 791 -22.21 2.38 11.97
N TYR A 792 -20.98 1.95 12.24
CA TYR A 792 -19.76 2.66 11.87
C TYR A 792 -19.04 1.94 10.74
N SER A 793 -18.70 2.64 9.66
CA SER A 793 -17.90 2.06 8.56
C SER A 793 -16.41 2.18 8.90
N VAL A 794 -15.87 1.16 9.57
CA VAL A 794 -14.50 1.20 10.14
C VAL A 794 -13.39 0.81 9.15
N GLN A 795 -13.72 0.49 7.90
CA GLN A 795 -12.77 0.17 6.81
C GLN A 795 -11.77 -0.96 7.13
N GLY A 796 -12.06 -1.79 8.12
CA GLY A 796 -11.12 -2.76 8.69
C GLY A 796 -10.82 -3.98 7.82
N ILE A 797 -11.52 -4.17 6.71
CA ILE A 797 -11.16 -5.16 5.67
C ILE A 797 -10.24 -4.49 4.63
N ARG A 798 -10.67 -3.34 4.08
CA ARG A 798 -9.97 -2.60 3.02
C ARG A 798 -8.59 -2.09 3.45
N LEU A 799 -8.42 -1.62 4.70
CA LEU A 799 -7.14 -1.09 5.18
C LEU A 799 -6.04 -2.17 5.28
N PRO A 800 -6.23 -3.33 5.97
CA PRO A 800 -5.30 -4.44 5.89
C PRO A 800 -5.04 -4.91 4.44
N GLY A 801 -6.09 -5.00 3.61
CA GLY A 801 -5.97 -5.37 2.20
C GLY A 801 -4.96 -4.51 1.44
N LEU A 802 -5.07 -3.18 1.55
CA LEU A 802 -4.12 -2.24 0.93
C LEU A 802 -2.70 -2.38 1.49
N ILE A 803 -2.54 -2.59 2.80
CA ILE A 803 -1.23 -2.75 3.45
C ILE A 803 -0.54 -4.04 2.98
N MET A 804 -1.27 -5.16 2.88
CA MET A 804 -0.76 -6.43 2.36
C MET A 804 -0.38 -6.31 0.89
N MET A 805 -1.30 -5.81 0.06
CA MET A 805 -1.15 -5.63 -1.39
C MET A 805 0.07 -4.75 -1.73
N ASN A 806 0.33 -3.71 -0.94
CA ASN A 806 1.42 -2.78 -1.17
C ASN A 806 2.81 -3.47 -1.26
N ASN A 807 3.03 -4.59 -0.54
CA ASN A 807 4.26 -5.40 -0.65
C ASN A 807 4.54 -5.94 -2.06
N PHE A 808 3.52 -6.00 -2.92
CA PHE A 808 3.62 -6.58 -4.26
C PHE A 808 3.60 -5.52 -5.38
N MET A 809 3.54 -4.22 -5.02
CA MET A 809 3.44 -3.09 -5.97
C MET A 809 4.79 -2.40 -6.27
N PHE A 810 5.89 -2.81 -5.64
CA PHE A 810 7.22 -2.26 -5.88
C PHE A 810 8.32 -3.31 -5.66
N PRO A 811 9.54 -3.15 -6.22
CA PRO A 811 10.65 -4.08 -6.00
C PRO A 811 11.11 -4.10 -4.54
N LEU A 812 10.95 -5.24 -3.87
CA LEU A 812 11.41 -5.45 -2.49
C LEU A 812 12.94 -5.68 -2.47
N LYS A 813 13.67 -5.11 -1.50
CA LYS A 813 15.12 -5.34 -1.39
C LYS A 813 15.43 -6.73 -0.86
N THR A 814 16.50 -7.34 -1.37
CA THR A 814 16.90 -8.71 -1.00
C THR A 814 18.20 -8.71 -0.19
N GLY A 815 18.38 -9.74 0.65
CA GLY A 815 19.66 -10.00 1.31
C GLY A 815 20.78 -10.39 0.33
N THR A 816 22.03 -10.24 0.77
CA THR A 816 23.23 -10.54 -0.04
C THR A 816 23.59 -12.03 -0.13
N THR A 817 22.80 -12.91 0.49
CA THR A 817 22.97 -14.36 0.42
C THR A 817 22.62 -14.87 -0.98
N THR A 818 23.49 -15.72 -1.54
CA THR A 818 23.30 -16.35 -2.84
C THR A 818 21.91 -16.95 -2.96
N THR A 819 21.24 -16.68 -4.09
CA THR A 819 19.91 -17.20 -4.45
C THR A 819 19.83 -18.71 -4.21
N ARG A 820 19.30 -19.11 -3.05
CA ARG A 820 18.61 -20.39 -2.93
C ARG A 820 17.26 -20.20 -3.59
N SER A 821 16.86 -21.15 -4.42
CA SER A 821 15.51 -21.22 -4.98
C SER A 821 14.48 -21.02 -3.86
N SER A 822 13.43 -20.23 -4.13
CA SER A 822 12.30 -20.22 -3.20
C SER A 822 11.75 -21.64 -3.09
N SER A 823 11.16 -21.97 -1.93
CA SER A 823 10.77 -23.35 -1.60
C SER A 823 10.17 -24.12 -2.78
N ASP A 824 10.82 -25.22 -3.18
CA ASP A 824 10.36 -26.18 -4.21
C ASP A 824 9.02 -26.77 -3.79
N THR A 825 7.96 -26.06 -4.14
CA THR A 825 6.58 -26.36 -3.80
C THR A 825 5.89 -26.68 -5.11
N SER A 826 5.99 -27.96 -5.46
CA SER A 826 5.38 -28.55 -6.64
C SER A 826 3.87 -28.68 -6.44
N TYR A 827 3.18 -27.54 -6.54
CA TYR A 827 1.75 -27.52 -6.80
C TYR A 827 1.50 -28.25 -8.13
N SER A 828 0.63 -29.26 -8.08
CA SER A 828 0.32 -30.09 -9.24
C SER A 828 -1.17 -30.44 -9.29
N LYS A 829 -1.87 -29.85 -10.25
CA LYS A 829 -2.19 -30.58 -11.48
C LYS A 829 -2.74 -29.66 -12.57
N GLU A 830 -2.56 -30.08 -13.81
CA GLU A 830 -3.35 -29.58 -14.94
C GLU A 830 -4.84 -29.82 -14.64
N GLY A 831 -5.60 -28.74 -14.47
CA GLY A 831 -7.01 -28.81 -14.10
C GLY A 831 -7.64 -27.44 -13.90
N ASN A 832 -8.97 -27.42 -13.85
CA ASN A 832 -9.79 -26.24 -13.57
C ASN A 832 -9.95 -26.00 -12.05
N VAL A 833 -8.87 -26.13 -11.28
CA VAL A 833 -8.86 -26.05 -9.81
C VAL A 833 -7.70 -25.13 -9.39
N TRP A 834 -7.84 -24.47 -8.23
CA TRP A 834 -6.75 -23.69 -7.61
C TRP A 834 -5.71 -24.63 -6.95
N ASP A 835 -4.48 -24.14 -6.82
CA ASP A 835 -3.32 -24.86 -6.26
C ASP A 835 -3.27 -24.92 -4.72
#